data_AF-A0A524MA99-F1
#
_entry.id   AF-A0A524MA99-F1
#
_cell.length_a   1.000
_cell.length_b   1.000
_cell.length_c   1.000
_cell.angle_alpha   90.00
_cell.angle_beta   90.00
_cell.angle_gamma   90.00
#
_symmetry.space_group_name_H-M   'P 1'
#
loop_
_entity.id
_entity.type
_entity.pdbx_description
1 polymer ?
#
loop_
_entity_poly.entity_id
_entity_poly.type
_entity_poly.pdbx_seq_one_letter_code
_entity_poly.pdbx_strand_id
1 'polypeptide(L)'
;MMERDFERARRKANWNRVLAFFKGKPSLLLPFDLVRRQIDVRSVSYGGIQEIEIDRVIGSVNRYHEFDREFLPKRNESADRWTQVRRLFDSDLGFPPIKVYRVGDAFFVVDGNHRVSVARQLGMKTIEAEVIYFRIGVTIDKDTDIPDLIIKKEHSDFLKQTRLDILRPQQDIQFTRPGRYATILEHIDKRRYFLGLDLKRDIGYEEAVESWYDSLYRPLREILIQEGLPERFPKRTAADLYVWVSNHLHALREQLGDDIGLTVAAKDFQQSKAPSHLSTWLQSSTRTRLQSDTPNTQEDTPALLELLNRLSWMERKGLGTDLRYLVPARWLDFSASSDSVEVQATSFWRSSIERILHTEAASRIEGKEGEWSRQAVVYNLFVRASCAFDHDGDGHVSVLNRSGLRETGTFLKAIALLPYIRGLGCNVVHLLPICQIGQAGRKGTLGSPYAIADPYHLDEALSEPLVGLGSAAEFKAFVEAAHRLGIRIVVEFVLRTAARDSAWIPKNPRWFYWIREDIPDQDKANPGQPGYRSPLFPDAQLLKIKSQVHGGHFKNLPAPPAAYRAMFVQPPKHGHVMASEAGFIGITEDGTQVRIPGAFADWPPDDQQPAWSDVTYLRLYDHRDFNYIAYNTIRMYDEALTMPANVVPDLWDQIAGILPHFQSLFQIDGAMIDMGHALPRALMSRVVSGARGADPSFALWEEEFTVRTESKDEGYNALIGNLWWRIHRPESMRREVLEELATHGSPLPFFATPETHNTPRCASREGGVAQSRLSFILGAFLPAIPFIHSGFELGETLPVNTGLDFAPDEAERFPESCLPLYNAYAYNWLATSELDSAIRLTLTLREQFQSLIIDPTPQTMAVPTHSHEQVLAYVRHDAHRTILVVGNASAERIELTLEDIPGESTPLVDHIDGVACHLAAGKMVLHLEPWQCLVFTQDRTS
;
A
#
# COMPACT_ATOMS: atom_id res chain seq x y z
N MET A 1 37.61 22.97 -7.20
CA MET A 1 36.87 23.76 -8.21
C MET A 1 35.53 23.08 -8.53
N MET A 2 35.52 21.79 -8.87
CA MET A 2 34.32 21.04 -9.28
C MET A 2 33.25 20.81 -8.18
N GLU A 3 33.63 20.62 -6.90
CA GLU A 3 32.66 20.58 -5.79
C GLU A 3 31.89 21.91 -5.65
N ARG A 4 32.56 23.04 -5.93
CA ARG A 4 31.91 24.35 -5.94
C ARG A 4 30.93 24.49 -7.11
N ASP A 5 31.18 23.82 -8.23
CA ASP A 5 30.28 23.82 -9.39
C ASP A 5 29.01 22.99 -9.11
N PHE A 6 29.15 21.85 -8.45
CA PHE A 6 28.00 21.06 -7.96
C PHE A 6 27.16 21.85 -6.94
N GLU A 7 27.79 22.50 -5.97
CA GLU A 7 27.07 23.35 -5.02
C GLU A 7 26.38 24.55 -5.70
N ARG A 8 26.98 25.11 -6.75
CA ARG A 8 26.40 26.21 -7.54
C ARG A 8 25.21 25.70 -8.35
N ALA A 9 25.29 24.50 -8.92
CA ALA A 9 24.18 23.82 -9.58
C ALA A 9 22.99 23.61 -8.63
N ARG A 10 23.25 23.12 -7.42
CA ARG A 10 22.23 22.91 -6.37
C ARG A 10 21.60 24.22 -5.89
N ARG A 11 22.41 25.25 -5.64
CA ARG A 11 21.91 26.59 -5.28
C ARG A 11 21.02 27.18 -6.37
N LYS A 12 21.38 26.98 -7.64
CA LYS A 12 20.57 27.37 -8.80
C LYS A 12 19.27 26.56 -8.87
N ALA A 13 19.31 25.25 -8.62
CA ALA A 13 18.11 24.40 -8.57
C ALA A 13 17.11 24.88 -7.50
N ASN A 14 17.61 25.23 -6.31
CA ASN A 14 16.80 25.78 -5.23
C ASN A 14 16.18 27.14 -5.62
N TRP A 15 16.94 28.02 -6.26
CA TRP A 15 16.42 29.30 -6.75
C TRP A 15 15.41 29.14 -7.89
N ASN A 16 15.66 28.24 -8.84
CA ASN A 16 14.76 27.94 -9.95
C ASN A 16 13.43 27.38 -9.43
N ARG A 17 13.45 26.56 -8.39
CA ARG A 17 12.25 26.05 -7.72
C ARG A 17 11.41 27.18 -7.13
N VAL A 18 12.05 28.13 -6.45
CA VAL A 18 11.39 29.32 -5.89
C VAL A 18 10.85 30.23 -6.99
N LEU A 19 11.60 30.43 -8.08
CA LEU A 19 11.16 31.27 -9.21
C LEU A 19 10.06 30.62 -10.06
N ALA A 20 10.15 29.32 -10.34
CA ALA A 20 9.11 28.54 -11.01
C ALA A 20 7.81 28.57 -10.19
N PHE A 21 7.95 28.51 -8.87
CA PHE A 21 6.87 28.69 -7.91
C PHE A 21 6.18 30.06 -8.02
N PHE A 22 6.91 31.17 -8.19
CA PHE A 22 6.32 32.50 -8.41
C PHE A 22 5.73 32.71 -9.82
N LYS A 23 6.26 32.03 -10.84
CA LYS A 23 5.86 32.20 -12.25
C LYS A 23 4.81 31.19 -12.73
N GLY A 24 4.39 30.25 -11.89
CA GLY A 24 3.45 29.19 -12.27
C GLY A 24 4.00 28.26 -13.35
N LYS A 25 5.32 28.07 -13.40
CA LYS A 25 5.98 27.16 -14.34
C LYS A 25 6.17 25.79 -13.70
N PRO A 26 6.17 24.69 -14.47
CA PRO A 26 6.37 23.37 -13.90
C PRO A 26 7.77 23.26 -13.28
N SER A 27 7.88 22.65 -12.10
CA SER A 27 9.14 22.61 -11.32
C SER A 27 9.78 21.23 -11.25
N LEU A 28 9.06 20.19 -11.69
CA LEU A 28 9.48 18.80 -11.65
C LEU A 28 9.64 18.24 -13.06
N LEU A 29 10.50 17.22 -13.18
CA LEU A 29 10.56 16.37 -14.37
C LEU A 29 9.31 15.51 -14.46
N LEU A 30 8.85 15.25 -15.69
CA LEU A 30 7.74 14.34 -15.92
C LEU A 30 8.17 12.88 -15.70
N PRO A 31 7.45 12.11 -14.86
CA PRO A 31 7.63 10.67 -14.76
C PRO A 31 7.15 10.01 -16.05
N PHE A 32 8.00 9.19 -16.68
CA PHE A 32 7.59 8.46 -17.89
C PHE A 32 6.43 7.48 -17.62
N ASP A 33 6.37 6.86 -16.44
CA ASP A 33 5.29 5.91 -16.12
C ASP A 33 3.91 6.56 -16.08
N LEU A 34 3.85 7.82 -15.64
CA LEU A 34 2.62 8.60 -15.62
C LEU A 34 2.18 8.94 -17.06
N VAL A 35 3.14 9.27 -17.92
CA VAL A 35 2.94 9.44 -19.37
C VAL A 35 2.49 8.13 -20.02
N ARG A 36 3.09 6.99 -19.66
CA ARG A 36 2.72 5.67 -20.18
C ARG A 36 1.31 5.25 -19.77
N ARG A 37 0.93 5.44 -18.51
CA ARG A 37 -0.40 5.06 -18.00
C ARG A 37 -1.53 5.91 -18.59
N GLN A 38 -1.23 7.14 -18.96
CA GLN A 38 -2.22 8.08 -19.48
C GLN A 38 -2.27 8.11 -21.02
N ILE A 39 -1.51 7.27 -21.73
CA ILE A 39 -1.42 7.32 -23.19
C ILE A 39 -1.50 5.94 -23.83
N ASP A 40 -2.36 5.80 -24.84
CA ASP A 40 -2.39 4.62 -25.69
C ASP A 40 -1.18 4.61 -26.64
N VAL A 41 -0.22 3.74 -26.35
CA VAL A 41 0.96 3.53 -27.20
C VAL A 41 0.52 2.75 -28.44
N ARG A 42 0.66 3.35 -29.63
CA ARG A 42 0.27 2.71 -30.89
C ARG A 42 1.37 1.79 -31.44
N SER A 43 2.63 2.17 -31.28
CA SER A 43 3.79 1.35 -31.62
C SER A 43 5.08 1.89 -31.00
N VAL A 44 6.03 0.99 -30.78
CA VAL A 44 7.40 1.29 -30.33
C VAL A 44 8.37 0.90 -31.44
N SER A 45 9.32 1.76 -31.78
CA SER A 45 10.35 1.44 -32.79
C SER A 45 11.72 1.97 -32.40
N TYR A 46 12.77 1.21 -32.69
CA TYR A 46 14.14 1.62 -32.42
C TYR A 46 14.62 2.67 -33.44
N GLY A 47 15.27 3.72 -32.95
CA GLY A 47 15.71 4.86 -33.74
C GLY A 47 17.21 5.01 -33.93
N GLY A 48 18.02 4.15 -33.31
CA GLY A 48 19.48 4.25 -33.34
C GLY A 48 20.03 5.42 -32.53
N ILE A 49 21.34 5.65 -32.68
CA ILE A 49 22.05 6.78 -32.09
C ILE A 49 21.89 7.98 -33.02
N GLN A 50 21.44 9.10 -32.46
CA GLN A 50 21.30 10.37 -33.15
C GLN A 50 21.52 11.54 -32.19
N GLU A 51 21.83 12.70 -32.74
CA GLU A 51 21.99 13.92 -31.96
C GLU A 51 20.60 14.55 -31.67
N ILE A 52 20.31 14.81 -30.39
CA ILE A 52 19.01 15.38 -29.97
C ILE A 52 19.19 16.74 -29.28
N GLU A 53 18.19 17.59 -29.40
CA GLU A 53 18.13 18.86 -28.66
C GLU A 53 17.91 18.62 -27.16
N ILE A 54 18.83 19.11 -26.34
CA ILE A 54 18.81 18.93 -24.88
C ILE A 54 17.55 19.57 -24.25
N ASP A 55 17.05 20.66 -24.82
CA ASP A 55 15.87 21.38 -24.30
C ASP A 55 14.56 20.61 -24.49
N ARG A 56 14.53 19.62 -25.39
CA ARG A 56 13.38 18.74 -25.58
C ARG A 56 13.35 17.58 -24.57
N VAL A 57 14.39 17.44 -23.74
CA VAL A 57 14.43 16.47 -22.66
C VAL A 57 13.65 17.01 -21.45
N ILE A 58 12.46 16.47 -21.19
CA ILE A 58 11.52 17.03 -20.18
C ILE A 58 11.21 16.08 -19.03
N GLY A 59 11.63 14.83 -19.12
CA GLY A 59 11.27 13.81 -18.16
C GLY A 59 12.34 12.75 -18.00
N SER A 60 12.12 11.88 -17.03
CA SER A 60 13.00 10.75 -16.74
C SER A 60 12.15 9.54 -16.46
N VAL A 61 12.64 8.37 -16.87
CA VAL A 61 11.95 7.10 -16.62
C VAL A 61 12.11 6.71 -15.16
N ASN A 62 13.33 6.78 -14.63
CA ASN A 62 13.65 6.21 -13.32
C ASN A 62 14.12 7.24 -12.28
N ARG A 63 14.52 8.46 -12.70
CA ARG A 63 15.25 9.42 -11.83
C ARG A 63 14.66 10.82 -11.84
N TYR A 64 13.37 10.96 -12.13
CA TYR A 64 12.71 12.26 -12.22
C TYR A 64 12.64 12.99 -10.86
N HIS A 65 12.67 12.25 -9.74
CA HIS A 65 12.68 12.81 -8.38
C HIS A 65 14.02 13.47 -8.00
N GLU A 66 15.14 12.98 -8.55
CA GLU A 66 16.49 13.43 -8.18
C GLU A 66 16.87 14.79 -8.77
N PHE A 67 16.16 15.21 -9.81
CA PHE A 67 16.45 16.42 -10.56
C PHE A 67 15.24 17.36 -10.62
N ASP A 68 15.48 18.67 -10.73
CA ASP A 68 14.44 19.63 -11.11
C ASP A 68 14.16 19.60 -12.62
N ARG A 69 13.18 20.40 -13.09
CA ARG A 69 12.84 20.48 -14.52
C ARG A 69 14.02 20.89 -15.43
N GLU A 70 15.02 21.58 -14.89
CA GLU A 70 16.23 21.94 -15.62
C GLU A 70 17.31 20.82 -15.58
N PHE A 71 16.97 19.64 -15.06
CA PHE A 71 17.91 18.55 -14.79
C PHE A 71 19.00 18.93 -13.77
N LEU A 72 18.75 19.87 -12.85
CA LEU A 72 19.70 20.20 -11.79
C LEU A 72 19.50 19.28 -10.58
N PRO A 73 20.59 18.76 -9.98
CA PRO A 73 20.49 17.80 -8.88
C PRO A 73 19.89 18.42 -7.62
N LYS A 74 18.99 17.69 -6.96
CA LYS A 74 18.27 18.11 -5.74
C LYS A 74 18.89 17.57 -4.44
N ARG A 75 19.57 16.42 -4.47
CA ARG A 75 20.12 15.71 -3.30
C ARG A 75 21.65 15.58 -3.36
N ASN A 76 22.28 15.35 -2.20
CA ASN A 76 23.75 15.21 -2.08
C ASN A 76 24.30 13.87 -2.57
N GLU A 77 23.48 12.82 -2.53
CA GLU A 77 23.87 11.44 -2.92
C GLU A 77 24.36 11.33 -4.37
N SER A 78 24.02 12.31 -5.20
CA SER A 78 24.43 12.39 -6.61
C SER A 78 25.77 13.12 -6.84
N ALA A 79 26.40 13.66 -5.79
CA ALA A 79 27.58 14.54 -5.90
C ALA A 79 28.79 13.84 -6.55
N ASP A 80 29.11 12.61 -6.11
CA ASP A 80 30.26 11.87 -6.59
C ASP A 80 30.11 11.51 -8.07
N ARG A 81 28.93 11.00 -8.44
CA ARG A 81 28.62 10.61 -9.82
C ARG A 81 28.53 11.83 -10.75
N TRP A 82 27.96 12.94 -10.28
CA TRP A 82 27.91 14.20 -11.04
C TRP A 82 29.32 14.74 -11.29
N THR A 83 30.18 14.72 -10.27
CA THR A 83 31.58 15.16 -10.35
C THR A 83 32.39 14.25 -11.28
N GLN A 84 32.15 12.93 -11.24
CA GLN A 84 32.80 11.98 -12.14
C GLN A 84 32.39 12.20 -13.61
N VAL A 85 31.12 12.47 -13.87
CA VAL A 85 30.63 12.82 -15.22
C VAL A 85 31.22 14.15 -15.69
N ARG A 86 31.36 15.15 -14.80
CA ARG A 86 32.03 16.42 -15.12
C ARG A 86 33.51 16.22 -15.46
N ARG A 87 34.22 15.33 -14.76
CA ARG A 87 35.63 14.99 -15.06
C ARG A 87 35.78 14.33 -16.42
N LEU A 88 34.87 13.42 -16.78
CA LEU A 88 34.84 12.80 -18.11
C LEU A 88 34.62 13.84 -19.22
N PHE A 89 33.86 14.89 -18.93
CA PHE A 89 33.66 16.00 -19.88
C PHE A 89 34.95 16.77 -20.18
N ASP A 90 35.83 16.95 -19.19
CA ASP A 90 37.09 17.68 -19.35
C ASP A 90 38.21 16.80 -19.99
N SER A 91 37.87 15.59 -20.45
CA SER A 91 38.81 14.64 -21.09
C SER A 91 38.57 14.54 -22.61
N ASP A 92 39.62 14.27 -23.38
CA ASP A 92 39.57 14.15 -24.86
C ASP A 92 38.80 12.91 -25.38
N LEU A 93 38.18 12.12 -24.49
CA LEU A 93 37.58 10.81 -24.80
C LEU A 93 36.16 10.86 -25.36
N GLY A 94 35.54 12.04 -25.48
CA GLY A 94 34.16 12.17 -25.94
C GLY A 94 33.16 11.51 -24.97
N PHE A 95 31.88 11.52 -25.34
CA PHE A 95 30.78 11.23 -24.41
C PHE A 95 29.96 10.01 -24.85
N PRO A 96 29.66 9.04 -23.96
CA PRO A 96 28.74 7.96 -24.30
C PRO A 96 27.33 8.51 -24.54
N PRO A 97 26.62 8.04 -25.58
CA PRO A 97 25.26 8.50 -25.86
C PRO A 97 24.34 8.25 -24.67
N ILE A 98 23.44 9.19 -24.40
CA ILE A 98 22.36 8.97 -23.42
C ILE A 98 21.31 8.03 -24.01
N LYS A 99 20.48 7.40 -23.19
CA LYS A 99 19.36 6.59 -23.69
C LYS A 99 18.06 7.30 -23.38
N VAL A 100 17.21 7.51 -24.39
CA VAL A 100 15.95 8.24 -24.26
C VAL A 100 14.78 7.55 -24.93
N TYR A 101 13.60 7.75 -24.37
CA TYR A 101 12.34 7.51 -25.05
C TYR A 101 11.85 8.83 -25.66
N ARG A 102 11.57 8.82 -26.96
CA ARG A 102 10.93 9.96 -27.65
C ARG A 102 9.43 9.73 -27.67
N VAL A 103 8.69 10.66 -27.10
CA VAL A 103 7.24 10.66 -27.05
C VAL A 103 6.75 11.97 -27.67
N GLY A 104 6.18 11.91 -28.88
CA GLY A 104 5.91 13.11 -29.66
C GLY A 104 7.21 13.86 -29.99
N ASP A 105 7.31 15.12 -29.58
CA ASP A 105 8.51 15.95 -29.74
C ASP A 105 9.38 16.03 -28.48
N ALA A 106 8.97 15.34 -27.40
CA ALA A 106 9.64 15.32 -26.12
C ALA A 106 10.49 14.06 -25.91
N PHE A 107 11.53 14.18 -25.07
CA PHE A 107 12.41 13.07 -24.69
C PHE A 107 12.39 12.81 -23.18
N PHE A 108 12.42 11.53 -22.83
CA PHE A 108 12.46 11.02 -21.45
C PHE A 108 13.73 10.21 -21.25
N VAL A 109 14.54 10.57 -20.26
CA VAL A 109 15.84 9.93 -20.03
C VAL A 109 15.66 8.59 -19.34
N VAL A 110 16.04 7.53 -20.05
CA VAL A 110 16.15 6.16 -19.53
C VAL A 110 17.48 6.02 -18.78
N ASP A 111 18.57 6.42 -19.43
CA ASP A 111 19.91 6.43 -18.87
C ASP A 111 20.69 7.69 -19.29
N GLY A 112 21.51 8.23 -18.39
CA GLY A 112 22.26 9.47 -18.63
C GLY A 112 21.67 10.75 -18.02
N ASN A 113 20.87 10.66 -16.96
CA ASN A 113 20.30 11.86 -16.30
C ASN A 113 21.36 12.87 -15.81
N HIS A 114 22.46 12.38 -15.23
CA HIS A 114 23.60 13.20 -14.81
C HIS A 114 24.34 13.82 -16.00
N ARG A 115 24.35 13.10 -17.12
CA ARG A 115 24.96 13.49 -18.38
C ARG A 115 24.18 14.66 -19.01
N VAL A 116 22.85 14.59 -19.02
CA VAL A 116 21.96 15.71 -19.40
C VAL A 116 22.15 16.91 -18.47
N SER A 117 22.24 16.67 -17.15
CA SER A 117 22.48 17.72 -16.15
C SER A 117 23.76 18.52 -16.42
N VAL A 118 24.89 17.82 -16.63
CA VAL A 118 26.19 18.43 -16.91
C VAL A 118 26.18 19.14 -18.27
N ALA A 119 25.60 18.53 -19.30
CA ALA A 119 25.51 19.14 -20.63
C ALA A 119 24.71 20.47 -20.60
N ARG A 120 23.59 20.53 -19.86
CA ARG A 120 22.82 21.76 -19.65
C ARG A 120 23.60 22.82 -18.88
N GLN A 121 24.36 22.42 -17.87
CA GLN A 121 25.21 23.34 -17.09
C GLN A 121 26.30 24.01 -17.94
N LEU A 122 26.82 23.28 -18.92
CA LEU A 122 27.85 23.75 -19.84
C LEU A 122 27.30 24.50 -21.04
N GLY A 123 25.97 24.68 -21.11
CA GLY A 123 25.30 25.43 -22.17
C GLY A 123 25.31 24.71 -23.51
N MET A 124 25.47 23.39 -23.53
CA MET A 124 25.33 22.61 -24.76
C MET A 124 23.89 22.67 -25.27
N LYS A 125 23.73 22.70 -26.59
CA LYS A 125 22.41 22.71 -27.26
C LYS A 125 21.94 21.30 -27.62
N THR A 126 22.88 20.41 -27.87
CA THR A 126 22.64 19.06 -28.36
C THR A 126 23.45 18.02 -27.59
N ILE A 127 22.96 16.78 -27.59
CA ILE A 127 23.61 15.62 -26.98
C ILE A 127 23.35 14.37 -27.81
N GLU A 128 24.34 13.51 -27.97
CA GLU A 128 24.14 12.22 -28.62
C GLU A 128 23.26 11.31 -27.75
N ALA A 129 22.26 10.70 -28.37
CA ALA A 129 21.31 9.84 -27.69
C ALA A 129 20.93 8.62 -28.53
N GLU A 130 20.88 7.45 -27.89
CA GLU A 130 20.15 6.28 -28.37
C GLU A 130 18.65 6.52 -28.14
N VAL A 131 17.86 6.58 -29.22
CA VAL A 131 16.45 6.97 -29.17
C VAL A 131 15.54 5.79 -29.47
N ILE A 132 14.54 5.58 -28.62
CA ILE A 132 13.42 4.68 -28.86
C ILE A 132 12.15 5.52 -29.07
N TYR A 133 11.49 5.34 -30.22
CA TYR A 133 10.30 6.11 -30.59
C TYR A 133 9.03 5.47 -30.02
N PHE A 134 8.24 6.25 -29.30
CA PHE A 134 6.87 5.93 -28.91
C PHE A 134 5.92 6.76 -29.79
N ARG A 135 5.19 6.08 -30.68
CA ARG A 135 4.12 6.73 -31.45
C ARG A 135 2.86 6.80 -30.61
N ILE A 136 2.40 8.01 -30.36
CA ILE A 136 1.25 8.30 -29.50
C ILE A 136 0.17 9.07 -30.26
N GLY A 137 -1.07 8.98 -29.79
CA GLY A 137 -2.22 9.71 -30.37
C GLY A 137 -2.39 11.14 -29.87
N VAL A 138 -1.51 11.61 -28.97
CA VAL A 138 -1.59 12.92 -28.29
C VAL A 138 -0.28 13.69 -28.54
N THR A 139 -0.32 15.03 -28.56
CA THR A 139 0.89 15.85 -28.74
C THR A 139 1.52 16.18 -27.40
N ILE A 140 2.79 15.76 -27.20
CA ILE A 140 3.62 16.14 -26.05
C ILE A 140 4.77 17.00 -26.56
N ASP A 141 4.98 18.13 -25.90
CA ASP A 141 6.03 19.10 -26.19
C ASP A 141 6.80 19.49 -24.92
N LYS A 142 7.71 20.46 -25.06
CA LYS A 142 8.60 20.90 -23.98
C LYS A 142 7.89 21.59 -22.80
N ASP A 143 6.68 22.10 -23.02
CA ASP A 143 5.92 22.88 -22.04
C ASP A 143 4.86 22.02 -21.33
N THR A 144 4.61 20.81 -21.82
CA THR A 144 3.69 19.82 -21.22
C THR A 144 4.03 19.56 -19.74
N ASP A 145 2.99 19.46 -18.92
CA ASP A 145 3.03 19.11 -17.49
C ASP A 145 1.97 18.06 -17.14
N ILE A 146 1.88 17.67 -15.86
CA ILE A 146 0.98 16.59 -15.43
C ILE A 146 -0.50 16.94 -15.67
N PRO A 147 -1.01 18.13 -15.27
CA PRO A 147 -2.38 18.54 -15.60
C PRO A 147 -2.68 18.55 -17.09
N ASP A 148 -1.78 19.06 -17.93
CA ASP A 148 -1.95 19.10 -19.39
C ASP A 148 -2.05 17.69 -20.00
N LEU A 149 -1.23 16.76 -19.52
CA LEU A 149 -1.27 15.34 -19.92
C LEU A 149 -2.64 14.71 -19.66
N ILE A 150 -3.20 14.96 -18.48
CA ILE A 150 -4.51 14.43 -18.07
C ILE A 150 -5.62 15.02 -18.97
N ILE A 151 -5.62 16.34 -19.17
CA ILE A 151 -6.61 17.03 -20.03
C ILE A 151 -6.59 16.47 -21.44
N LYS A 152 -5.40 16.26 -22.01
CA LYS A 152 -5.25 15.73 -23.37
C LYS A 152 -5.74 14.29 -23.50
N LYS A 153 -5.53 13.45 -22.47
CA LYS A 153 -6.09 12.08 -22.44
C LYS A 153 -7.60 12.10 -22.34
N GLU A 154 -8.16 12.87 -21.41
CA GLU A 154 -9.60 13.03 -21.26
C GLU A 154 -10.27 13.50 -22.55
N HIS A 155 -9.67 14.46 -23.25
CA HIS A 155 -10.16 14.92 -24.55
C HIS A 155 -10.16 13.79 -25.58
N SER A 156 -9.08 13.00 -25.65
CA SER A 156 -8.99 11.88 -26.58
C SER A 156 -10.04 10.81 -26.29
N ASP A 157 -10.30 10.48 -25.03
CA ASP A 157 -11.30 9.48 -24.65
C ASP A 157 -12.71 10.00 -24.92
N PHE A 158 -12.96 11.27 -24.60
CA PHE A 158 -14.21 11.96 -24.90
C PHE A 158 -14.56 11.88 -26.38
N LEU A 159 -13.60 12.16 -27.29
CA LEU A 159 -13.84 12.06 -28.73
C LEU A 159 -14.09 10.62 -29.17
N LYS A 160 -13.36 9.64 -28.64
CA LYS A 160 -13.60 8.22 -28.96
C LYS A 160 -15.01 7.78 -28.55
N GLN A 161 -15.45 8.17 -27.36
CA GLN A 161 -16.75 7.78 -26.82
C GLN A 161 -17.91 8.49 -27.53
N THR A 162 -17.77 9.80 -27.75
CA THR A 162 -18.86 10.62 -28.33
C THR A 162 -18.88 10.63 -29.85
N ARG A 163 -17.74 10.31 -30.49
CA ARG A 163 -17.51 10.47 -31.94
C ARG A 163 -17.81 11.89 -32.43
N LEU A 164 -17.72 12.87 -31.54
CA LEU A 164 -18.15 14.24 -31.83
C LEU A 164 -17.29 14.89 -32.92
N ASP A 165 -16.04 14.48 -33.05
CA ASP A 165 -15.14 14.86 -34.15
C ASP A 165 -15.65 14.44 -35.54
N ILE A 166 -16.46 13.37 -35.61
CA ILE A 166 -17.12 12.90 -36.83
C ILE A 166 -18.49 13.54 -36.98
N LEU A 167 -19.29 13.54 -35.91
CA LEU A 167 -20.67 14.02 -35.93
C LEU A 167 -20.72 15.55 -36.13
N ARG A 168 -19.83 16.31 -35.49
CA ARG A 168 -19.72 17.77 -35.59
C ARG A 168 -18.24 18.17 -35.75
N PRO A 169 -17.68 18.06 -36.97
CA PRO A 169 -16.24 18.31 -37.22
C PRO A 169 -15.76 19.73 -36.89
N GLN A 170 -16.68 20.69 -36.75
CA GLN A 170 -16.40 22.08 -36.38
C GLN A 170 -16.36 22.30 -34.85
N GLN A 171 -16.45 21.24 -34.04
CA GLN A 171 -16.42 21.34 -32.59
C GLN A 171 -15.08 21.90 -32.10
N ASP A 172 -15.14 22.76 -31.09
CA ASP A 172 -14.00 23.36 -30.42
C ASP A 172 -14.22 23.30 -28.90
N ILE A 173 -14.16 22.08 -28.36
CA ILE A 173 -14.31 21.80 -26.94
C ILE A 173 -12.92 21.54 -26.34
N GLN A 174 -12.36 22.57 -25.72
CA GLN A 174 -11.06 22.52 -25.05
C GLN A 174 -11.22 22.98 -23.60
N PHE A 175 -10.75 22.20 -22.64
CA PHE A 175 -10.77 22.59 -21.22
C PHE A 175 -9.39 23.00 -20.73
N THR A 176 -9.34 23.87 -19.72
CA THR A 176 -8.08 24.30 -19.08
C THR A 176 -7.81 23.58 -17.76
N ARG A 177 -8.65 22.61 -17.38
CA ARG A 177 -8.57 21.85 -16.13
C ARG A 177 -8.95 20.38 -16.35
N PRO A 178 -8.29 19.44 -15.66
CA PRO A 178 -8.71 18.03 -15.61
C PRO A 178 -10.14 17.84 -15.09
N GLY A 179 -10.73 16.69 -15.41
CA GLY A 179 -12.03 16.19 -14.95
C GLY A 179 -13.24 16.73 -15.70
N ARG A 180 -13.06 17.66 -16.65
CA ARG A 180 -14.19 18.43 -17.23
C ARG A 180 -14.89 17.74 -18.39
N TYR A 181 -14.20 16.87 -19.13
CA TYR A 181 -14.84 16.08 -20.17
C TYR A 181 -15.84 15.06 -19.59
N ALA A 182 -15.57 14.51 -18.40
CA ALA A 182 -16.52 13.66 -17.68
C ALA A 182 -17.84 14.39 -17.36
N THR A 183 -17.76 15.65 -16.92
CA THR A 183 -18.96 16.49 -16.70
C THR A 183 -19.80 16.65 -17.97
N ILE A 184 -19.16 16.78 -19.13
CA ILE A 184 -19.88 16.89 -20.40
C ILE A 184 -20.56 15.56 -20.77
N LEU A 185 -19.92 14.42 -20.53
CA LEU A 185 -20.54 13.11 -20.75
C LEU A 185 -21.81 12.96 -19.91
N GLU A 186 -21.80 13.39 -18.65
CA GLU A 186 -23.00 13.42 -17.80
C GLU A 186 -24.10 14.33 -18.36
N HIS A 187 -23.75 15.50 -18.92
CA HIS A 187 -24.72 16.38 -19.57
C HIS A 187 -25.37 15.71 -20.78
N ILE A 188 -24.59 14.96 -21.58
CA ILE A 188 -25.06 14.19 -22.73
C ILE A 188 -26.00 13.07 -22.26
N ASP A 189 -25.66 12.34 -21.19
CA ASP A 189 -26.50 11.28 -20.65
C ASP A 189 -27.82 11.82 -20.08
N LYS A 190 -27.78 12.92 -19.34
CA LYS A 190 -29.00 13.62 -18.88
C LYS A 190 -29.85 14.05 -20.08
N ARG A 191 -29.24 14.60 -21.13
CA ARG A 191 -29.95 14.98 -22.36
C ARG A 191 -30.59 13.78 -23.03
N ARG A 192 -29.90 12.65 -23.11
CA ARG A 192 -30.41 11.39 -23.66
C ARG A 192 -31.67 10.94 -22.92
N TYR A 193 -31.63 10.95 -21.59
CA TYR A 193 -32.76 10.57 -20.74
C TYR A 193 -33.98 11.46 -20.98
N PHE A 194 -33.83 12.79 -20.87
CA PHE A 194 -34.94 13.72 -21.06
C PHE A 194 -35.50 13.70 -22.48
N LEU A 195 -34.63 13.62 -23.50
CA LEU A 195 -35.07 13.52 -24.89
C LEU A 195 -35.86 12.23 -25.14
N GLY A 196 -35.51 11.14 -24.46
CA GLY A 196 -36.27 9.88 -24.52
C GLY A 196 -37.65 9.98 -23.88
N LEU A 197 -37.79 10.73 -22.77
CA LEU A 197 -39.09 11.03 -22.16
C LEU A 197 -39.97 11.87 -23.08
N ASP A 198 -39.41 12.93 -23.68
CA ASP A 198 -40.12 13.86 -24.55
C ASP A 198 -40.60 13.16 -25.84
N LEU A 199 -39.72 12.36 -26.45
CA LEU A 199 -40.02 11.66 -27.71
C LEU A 199 -40.67 10.28 -27.50
N LYS A 200 -40.82 9.84 -26.24
CA LYS A 200 -41.40 8.54 -25.83
C LYS A 200 -40.79 7.35 -26.57
N ARG A 201 -39.47 7.38 -26.78
CA ARG A 201 -38.69 6.31 -27.40
C ARG A 201 -37.26 6.34 -26.88
N ASP A 202 -36.56 5.22 -27.02
CA ASP A 202 -35.13 5.20 -26.75
C ASP A 202 -34.36 6.04 -27.75
N ILE A 203 -33.39 6.80 -27.23
CA ILE A 203 -32.51 7.68 -28.00
C ILE A 203 -31.15 7.00 -28.09
N GLY A 204 -30.59 6.94 -29.30
CA GLY A 204 -29.23 6.45 -29.53
C GLY A 204 -28.20 7.40 -28.92
N TYR A 205 -27.02 6.89 -28.54
CA TYR A 205 -26.00 7.74 -27.91
C TYR A 205 -25.52 8.87 -28.83
N GLU A 206 -25.28 8.56 -30.11
CA GLU A 206 -24.88 9.56 -31.12
C GLU A 206 -25.96 10.65 -31.31
N GLU A 207 -27.24 10.26 -31.32
CA GLU A 207 -28.37 11.19 -31.42
C GLU A 207 -28.43 12.13 -30.19
N ALA A 208 -28.14 11.61 -29.00
CA ALA A 208 -28.07 12.42 -27.79
C ALA A 208 -26.87 13.39 -27.79
N VAL A 209 -25.71 12.95 -28.30
CA VAL A 209 -24.52 13.78 -28.48
C VAL A 209 -24.81 14.95 -29.43
N GLU A 210 -25.41 14.68 -30.59
CA GLU A 210 -25.81 15.71 -31.56
C GLU A 210 -26.81 16.70 -30.96
N SER A 211 -27.86 16.18 -30.31
CA SER A 211 -28.87 16.99 -29.65
C SER A 211 -28.26 17.89 -28.58
N TRP A 212 -27.43 17.34 -27.68
CA TRP A 212 -26.74 18.12 -26.66
C TRP A 212 -25.87 19.22 -27.26
N TYR A 213 -25.07 18.89 -28.28
CA TYR A 213 -24.17 19.85 -28.89
C TYR A 213 -24.94 21.00 -29.56
N ASP A 214 -25.95 20.70 -30.37
CA ASP A 214 -26.66 21.68 -31.18
C ASP A 214 -27.67 22.52 -30.38
N SER A 215 -28.30 21.93 -29.36
CA SER A 215 -29.38 22.58 -28.61
C SER A 215 -28.97 23.16 -27.26
N LEU A 216 -27.83 22.75 -26.69
CA LEU A 216 -27.35 23.24 -25.38
C LEU A 216 -25.97 23.86 -25.46
N TYR A 217 -24.95 23.12 -25.91
CA TYR A 217 -23.57 23.60 -25.88
C TYR A 217 -23.32 24.76 -26.82
N ARG A 218 -23.64 24.60 -28.11
CA ARG A 218 -23.39 25.61 -29.13
C ARG A 218 -24.17 26.92 -28.87
N PRO A 219 -25.48 26.92 -28.58
CA PRO A 219 -26.22 28.15 -28.31
C PRO A 219 -25.68 28.88 -27.07
N LEU A 220 -25.36 28.15 -25.99
CA LEU A 220 -24.81 28.77 -24.80
C LEU A 220 -23.40 29.33 -25.07
N ARG A 221 -22.54 28.61 -25.78
CA ARG A 221 -21.23 29.11 -26.21
C ARG A 221 -21.35 30.41 -27.00
N GLU A 222 -22.29 30.49 -27.94
CA GLU A 222 -22.53 31.70 -28.74
C GLU A 222 -22.99 32.86 -27.85
N ILE A 223 -23.88 32.63 -26.87
CA ILE A 223 -24.29 33.63 -25.88
C ILE A 223 -23.10 34.10 -25.02
N LEU A 224 -22.27 33.18 -24.54
CA LEU A 224 -21.10 33.50 -23.71
C LEU A 224 -20.11 34.40 -24.45
N ILE A 225 -19.91 34.14 -25.75
CA ILE A 225 -19.06 34.96 -26.62
C ILE A 225 -19.72 36.32 -26.89
N GLN A 226 -21.02 36.37 -27.20
CA GLN A 226 -21.74 37.63 -27.45
C GLN A 226 -21.77 38.57 -26.24
N GLU A 227 -21.88 38.01 -25.03
CA GLU A 227 -21.90 38.77 -23.77
C GLU A 227 -20.49 39.11 -23.25
N GLY A 228 -19.44 38.75 -23.99
CA GLY A 228 -18.05 39.13 -23.71
C GLY A 228 -17.44 38.49 -22.45
N LEU A 229 -17.91 37.29 -22.07
CA LEU A 229 -17.39 36.59 -20.88
C LEU A 229 -15.95 36.09 -21.07
N PRO A 230 -15.55 35.51 -22.22
CA PRO A 230 -14.16 35.09 -22.44
C PRO A 230 -13.14 36.23 -22.26
N GLU A 231 -13.44 37.47 -22.65
CA GLU A 231 -12.56 38.63 -22.45
C GLU A 231 -12.35 38.98 -20.97
N ARG A 232 -13.34 38.70 -20.12
CA ARG A 232 -13.26 38.88 -18.66
C ARG A 232 -12.50 37.76 -17.94
N PHE A 233 -12.38 36.58 -18.56
CA PHE A 233 -11.67 35.43 -18.02
C PHE A 233 -10.57 34.96 -18.99
N PRO A 234 -9.49 35.74 -19.18
CA PRO A 234 -8.49 35.52 -20.23
C PRO A 234 -7.67 34.21 -20.11
N LYS A 235 -7.91 33.41 -19.06
CA LYS A 235 -7.30 32.09 -18.85
C LYS A 235 -8.30 30.92 -19.00
N ARG A 236 -9.51 31.18 -19.49
CA ARG A 236 -10.60 30.19 -19.59
C ARG A 236 -11.14 30.14 -21.01
N THR A 237 -11.48 28.93 -21.46
CA THR A 237 -12.15 28.73 -22.75
C THR A 237 -13.66 28.92 -22.62
N ALA A 238 -14.36 29.02 -23.74
CA ALA A 238 -15.81 29.03 -23.74
C ALA A 238 -16.41 27.72 -23.20
N ALA A 239 -15.69 26.59 -23.34
CA ALA A 239 -16.10 25.30 -22.75
C ALA A 239 -16.00 25.31 -21.21
N ASP A 240 -14.92 25.88 -20.65
CA ASP A 240 -14.80 26.05 -19.19
C ASP A 240 -15.97 26.88 -18.64
N LEU A 241 -16.31 27.97 -19.32
CA LEU A 241 -17.39 28.88 -18.94
C LEU A 241 -18.77 28.24 -19.13
N TYR A 242 -18.96 27.40 -20.14
CA TYR A 242 -20.19 26.63 -20.35
C TYR A 242 -20.53 25.78 -19.11
N VAL A 243 -19.56 25.05 -18.56
CA VAL A 243 -19.77 24.21 -17.37
C VAL A 243 -20.16 25.08 -16.16
N TRP A 244 -19.50 26.22 -15.98
CA TRP A 244 -19.80 27.12 -14.87
C TRP A 244 -21.19 27.73 -14.95
N VAL A 245 -21.58 28.23 -16.13
CA VAL A 245 -22.90 28.84 -16.32
C VAL A 245 -24.01 27.78 -16.33
N SER A 246 -23.73 26.56 -16.80
CA SER A 246 -24.69 25.45 -16.71
C SER A 246 -24.97 25.05 -15.26
N ASN A 247 -23.93 24.99 -14.42
CA ASN A 247 -24.10 24.70 -12.98
C ASN A 247 -24.81 25.86 -12.26
N HIS A 248 -24.46 27.11 -12.60
CA HIS A 248 -25.13 28.29 -12.06
C HIS A 248 -26.60 28.36 -12.45
N LEU A 249 -26.92 28.02 -13.70
CA LEU A 249 -28.31 27.92 -14.17
C LEU A 249 -29.10 26.86 -13.38
N HIS A 250 -28.50 25.71 -13.10
CA HIS A 250 -29.14 24.68 -12.29
C HIS A 250 -29.44 25.19 -10.87
N ALA A 251 -28.47 25.83 -10.21
CA ALA A 251 -28.67 26.41 -8.89
C ALA A 251 -29.74 27.52 -8.87
N LEU A 252 -29.76 28.37 -9.90
CA LEU A 252 -30.79 29.40 -10.04
C LEU A 252 -32.20 28.79 -10.22
N ARG A 253 -32.31 27.69 -10.98
CA ARG A 253 -33.59 27.00 -11.18
C ARG A 253 -34.10 26.33 -9.90
N GLU A 254 -33.21 25.79 -9.08
CA GLU A 254 -33.59 25.26 -7.76
C GLU A 254 -34.12 26.36 -6.81
N GLN A 255 -33.58 27.57 -6.90
CA GLN A 255 -33.94 28.68 -6.02
C GLN A 255 -35.15 29.49 -6.50
N LEU A 256 -35.32 29.64 -7.80
CA LEU A 256 -36.25 30.61 -8.40
C LEU A 256 -37.25 29.97 -9.39
N GLY A 257 -37.17 28.66 -9.63
CA GLY A 257 -38.06 27.89 -10.52
C GLY A 257 -37.50 27.66 -11.93
N ASP A 258 -38.11 26.71 -12.64
CA ASP A 258 -37.59 26.16 -13.92
C ASP A 258 -37.64 27.12 -15.13
N ASP A 259 -38.35 28.24 -15.03
CA ASP A 259 -38.55 29.20 -16.13
C ASP A 259 -37.30 30.06 -16.45
N ILE A 260 -36.20 29.89 -15.71
CA ILE A 260 -34.96 30.62 -15.96
C ILE A 260 -34.27 30.06 -17.21
N GLY A 261 -34.13 30.92 -18.23
CA GLY A 261 -33.44 30.62 -19.47
C GLY A 261 -31.92 30.84 -19.40
N LEU A 262 -31.20 30.24 -20.34
CA LEU A 262 -29.74 30.29 -20.47
C LEU A 262 -29.16 31.72 -20.51
N THR A 263 -29.84 32.65 -21.19
CA THR A 263 -29.41 34.06 -21.30
C THR A 263 -29.47 34.80 -19.97
N VAL A 264 -30.46 34.48 -19.11
CA VAL A 264 -30.61 35.10 -17.80
C VAL A 264 -29.51 34.62 -16.85
N ALA A 265 -29.22 33.31 -16.84
CA ALA A 265 -28.15 32.75 -16.03
C ALA A 265 -26.75 33.26 -16.43
N ALA A 266 -26.49 33.46 -17.74
CA ALA A 266 -25.22 34.05 -18.18
C ALA A 266 -25.04 35.50 -17.70
N LYS A 267 -26.12 36.31 -17.73
CA LYS A 267 -26.12 37.71 -17.25
C LYS A 267 -26.05 37.81 -15.73
N ASP A 268 -26.75 36.95 -15.02
CA ASP A 268 -26.70 36.88 -13.55
C ASP A 268 -25.31 36.43 -13.06
N PHE A 269 -24.72 35.41 -13.70
CA PHE A 269 -23.34 34.99 -13.44
C PHE A 269 -22.33 36.12 -13.70
N GLN A 270 -22.57 36.94 -14.73
CA GLN A 270 -21.75 38.11 -15.03
C GLN A 270 -21.85 39.23 -13.98
N GLN A 271 -23.03 39.41 -13.37
CA GLN A 271 -23.28 40.45 -12.36
C GLN A 271 -22.83 40.01 -10.96
N SER A 272 -23.03 38.74 -10.59
CA SER A 272 -22.63 38.19 -9.28
C SER A 272 -21.11 38.08 -9.09
N LYS A 273 -20.32 38.13 -10.17
CA LYS A 273 -18.84 38.07 -10.17
C LYS A 273 -18.14 39.37 -10.60
N ALA A 274 -18.82 40.52 -10.59
CA ALA A 274 -18.19 41.80 -10.93
C ALA A 274 -17.07 42.17 -9.92
N PRO A 275 -15.88 42.62 -10.37
CA PRO A 275 -14.80 43.02 -9.47
C PRO A 275 -15.11 44.38 -8.83
N SER A 276 -15.21 44.43 -7.50
CA SER A 276 -15.21 45.70 -6.76
C SER A 276 -13.80 46.30 -6.75
N HIS A 277 -13.58 47.32 -7.57
CA HIS A 277 -12.45 48.22 -7.45
C HIS A 277 -12.59 49.03 -6.14
N LEU A 278 -11.77 48.71 -5.13
CA LEU A 278 -11.19 49.63 -4.13
C LEU A 278 -10.32 48.81 -3.16
N SER A 279 -9.05 48.60 -3.51
CA SER A 279 -7.98 48.41 -2.52
C SER A 279 -6.77 49.23 -2.94
N THR A 280 -6.83 50.52 -2.59
CA THR A 280 -5.64 51.34 -2.38
C THR A 280 -5.64 51.68 -0.88
N TRP A 281 -4.45 51.64 -0.25
CA TRP A 281 -4.19 51.94 1.18
C TRP A 281 -4.67 50.86 2.18
N LEU A 282 -3.83 50.19 2.96
CA LEU A 282 -2.75 50.68 3.83
C LEU A 282 -1.59 49.67 3.95
N GLN A 283 -0.37 50.15 3.70
CA GLN A 283 0.80 49.76 4.47
C GLN A 283 0.75 50.50 5.81
N SER A 284 0.93 49.82 6.95
CA SER A 284 1.94 50.17 7.96
C SER A 284 1.80 49.34 9.25
N SER A 285 2.98 48.90 9.71
CA SER A 285 3.38 48.69 11.10
C SER A 285 2.55 47.81 12.04
N THR A 286 3.11 46.66 12.41
CA THR A 286 3.95 46.60 13.62
C THR A 286 4.79 45.33 13.64
N ARG A 287 6.11 45.55 13.68
CA ARG A 287 7.15 44.60 14.06
C ARG A 287 7.09 44.47 15.58
N THR A 288 7.11 43.24 16.09
CA THR A 288 7.70 42.98 17.41
C THR A 288 8.71 41.85 17.25
N ARG A 289 9.99 42.21 17.43
CA ARG A 289 11.13 41.31 17.54
C ARG A 289 11.03 40.58 18.88
N LEU A 290 11.26 39.28 18.86
CA LEU A 290 12.05 38.60 19.89
C LEU A 290 13.19 37.89 19.17
N GLN A 291 14.40 38.44 19.32
CA GLN A 291 15.66 37.77 19.05
C GLN A 291 16.06 37.04 20.33
N SER A 292 16.46 35.78 20.21
CA SER A 292 17.41 35.17 21.12
C SER A 292 18.44 34.40 20.27
N ASP A 293 19.67 34.87 20.34
CA ASP A 293 20.85 34.28 19.74
C ASP A 293 21.21 32.95 20.43
N THR A 294 21.52 31.90 19.65
CA THR A 294 22.56 30.88 19.92
C THR A 294 22.75 29.97 18.69
N PRO A 295 23.92 29.30 18.55
CA PRO A 295 24.61 29.16 17.27
C PRO A 295 24.19 27.98 16.39
N ASN A 296 24.49 28.19 15.12
CA ASN A 296 24.39 27.34 13.94
C ASN A 296 24.95 25.91 14.13
N THR A 297 24.07 24.93 14.34
CA THR A 297 24.25 23.53 13.92
C THR A 297 23.07 23.17 13.01
N GLN A 298 23.39 22.68 11.82
CA GLN A 298 22.43 22.35 10.78
C GLN A 298 21.72 21.04 11.16
N GLU A 299 20.72 21.10 12.04
CA GLU A 299 19.83 19.97 12.33
C GLU A 299 18.82 19.82 11.19
N ASP A 300 18.71 18.61 10.64
CA ASP A 300 17.67 18.26 9.68
C ASP A 300 16.30 18.44 10.35
N THR A 301 15.45 19.31 9.77
CA THR A 301 14.06 19.47 10.22
C THR A 301 13.36 18.10 10.24
N PRO A 302 12.69 17.70 11.35
CA PRO A 302 11.89 16.47 11.40
C PRO A 302 10.91 16.37 10.23
N ALA A 303 10.74 15.17 9.66
CA ALA A 303 9.91 14.97 8.46
C ALA A 303 8.44 15.34 8.70
N LEU A 304 7.91 15.11 9.90
CA LEU A 304 6.57 15.51 10.30
C LEU A 304 6.41 17.03 10.29
N LEU A 305 7.43 17.78 10.71
CA LEU A 305 7.43 19.24 10.65
C LEU A 305 7.62 19.76 9.22
N GLU A 306 8.39 19.08 8.37
CA GLU A 306 8.48 19.40 6.94
C GLU A 306 7.11 19.25 6.26
N LEU A 307 6.42 18.14 6.52
CA LEU A 307 5.09 17.87 6.02
C LEU A 307 4.08 18.93 6.53
N LEU A 308 4.12 19.27 7.82
CA LEU A 308 3.29 20.33 8.38
C LEU A 308 3.53 21.67 7.69
N ASN A 309 4.80 22.07 7.54
CA ASN A 309 5.17 23.31 6.88
C ASN A 309 4.70 23.35 5.42
N ARG A 310 4.76 22.22 4.72
CA ARG A 310 4.25 22.07 3.36
C ARG A 310 2.75 22.28 3.29
N LEU A 311 1.98 21.68 4.19
CA LEU A 311 0.52 21.84 4.26
C LEU A 311 0.13 23.28 4.64
N SER A 312 0.79 23.90 5.63
CA SER A 312 0.56 25.31 5.97
C SER A 312 0.88 26.24 4.79
N TRP A 313 1.90 25.92 4.00
CA TRP A 313 2.21 26.68 2.79
C TRP A 313 1.14 26.49 1.70
N MET A 314 0.62 25.27 1.51
CA MET A 314 -0.46 24.98 0.57
C MET A 314 -1.74 25.75 0.93
N GLU A 315 -2.13 25.74 2.20
CA GLU A 315 -3.30 26.45 2.74
C GLU A 315 -3.18 27.95 2.49
N ARG A 316 -2.02 28.57 2.82
CA ARG A 316 -1.75 30.00 2.50
C ARG A 316 -1.83 30.34 1.02
N LYS A 317 -1.74 29.35 0.14
CA LYS A 317 -1.79 29.51 -1.33
C LYS A 317 -3.14 29.09 -1.91
N GLY A 318 -4.10 28.70 -1.09
CA GLY A 318 -5.41 28.20 -1.53
C GLY A 318 -5.32 26.89 -2.32
N LEU A 319 -4.27 26.09 -2.10
CA LEU A 319 -4.12 24.79 -2.74
C LEU A 319 -4.87 23.72 -1.95
N GLY A 320 -5.84 23.08 -2.58
CA GLY A 320 -6.66 22.04 -1.95
C GLY A 320 -7.76 22.56 -1.03
N THR A 321 -7.95 23.89 -0.92
CA THR A 321 -8.96 24.51 -0.03
C THR A 321 -10.37 24.54 -0.60
N ASP A 322 -10.48 24.54 -1.94
CA ASP A 322 -11.76 24.58 -2.66
C ASP A 322 -12.22 23.17 -3.10
N LEU A 323 -11.50 22.13 -2.67
CA LEU A 323 -11.82 20.75 -3.00
C LEU A 323 -12.85 20.21 -2.02
N ARG A 324 -13.93 19.65 -2.55
CA ARG A 324 -14.83 18.80 -1.76
C ARG A 324 -14.03 17.61 -1.27
N TYR A 325 -14.06 17.37 0.04
CA TYR A 325 -13.31 16.27 0.67
C TYR A 325 -14.09 15.72 1.86
N LEU A 326 -14.69 14.55 1.67
CA LEU A 326 -15.38 13.80 2.70
C LEU A 326 -14.39 12.94 3.49
N VAL A 327 -14.55 12.92 4.80
CA VAL A 327 -13.84 11.99 5.69
C VAL A 327 -14.82 11.34 6.65
N PRO A 328 -14.57 10.10 7.12
CA PRO A 328 -15.31 9.54 8.24
C PRO A 328 -15.18 10.43 9.46
N ALA A 329 -16.28 10.74 10.16
CA ALA A 329 -16.24 11.57 11.36
C ALA A 329 -15.30 10.98 12.44
N ARG A 330 -15.21 9.65 12.48
CA ARG A 330 -14.30 8.87 13.34
C ARG A 330 -12.81 9.19 13.14
N TRP A 331 -12.42 9.72 11.97
CA TRP A 331 -11.04 10.17 11.72
C TRP A 331 -10.74 11.54 12.32
N LEU A 332 -11.77 12.35 12.60
CA LEU A 332 -11.65 13.64 13.29
C LEU A 332 -11.62 13.45 14.80
N ASP A 333 -12.56 12.66 15.29
CA ASP A 333 -12.74 12.30 16.69
C ASP A 333 -13.22 10.85 16.74
N PHE A 334 -12.46 9.99 17.42
CA PHE A 334 -12.77 8.56 17.49
C PHE A 334 -14.13 8.27 18.14
N SER A 335 -14.66 9.21 18.93
CA SER A 335 -15.97 9.10 19.60
C SER A 335 -17.13 9.65 18.77
N ALA A 336 -16.86 10.17 17.57
CA ALA A 336 -17.87 10.72 16.67
C ALA A 336 -18.81 9.65 16.11
N SER A 337 -19.92 10.10 15.49
CA SER A 337 -20.88 9.23 14.81
C SER A 337 -20.25 8.49 13.63
N SER A 338 -20.93 7.45 13.13
CA SER A 338 -20.52 6.73 11.92
C SER A 338 -20.88 7.47 10.61
N ASP A 339 -20.99 8.80 10.64
CA ASP A 339 -21.28 9.60 9.46
C ASP A 339 -20.00 10.07 8.75
N SER A 340 -20.14 10.59 7.53
CA SER A 340 -19.07 11.33 6.86
C SER A 340 -19.26 12.83 7.06
N VAL A 341 -18.14 13.56 7.10
CA VAL A 341 -18.10 15.01 7.28
C VAL A 341 -17.30 15.61 6.14
N GLU A 342 -17.84 16.67 5.53
CA GLU A 342 -17.11 17.46 4.54
C GLU A 342 -16.13 18.40 5.25
N VAL A 343 -14.87 18.34 4.85
CA VAL A 343 -13.78 19.15 5.40
C VAL A 343 -12.97 19.77 4.27
N GLN A 344 -12.14 20.76 4.59
CA GLN A 344 -11.10 21.24 3.68
C GLN A 344 -9.89 20.32 3.78
N ALA A 345 -9.53 19.62 2.69
CA ALA A 345 -8.49 18.59 2.69
C ALA A 345 -7.17 19.03 3.34
N THR A 346 -6.58 20.13 2.86
CA THR A 346 -5.31 20.66 3.38
C THR A 346 -5.40 21.04 4.86
N SER A 347 -6.49 21.67 5.27
CA SER A 347 -6.74 22.09 6.65
C SER A 347 -6.95 20.89 7.58
N PHE A 348 -7.64 19.85 7.11
CA PHE A 348 -7.83 18.59 7.82
C PHE A 348 -6.50 17.88 8.08
N TRP A 349 -5.65 17.72 7.05
CA TRP A 349 -4.36 17.06 7.24
C TRP A 349 -3.44 17.88 8.15
N ARG A 350 -3.39 19.21 7.98
CA ARG A 350 -2.61 20.10 8.84
C ARG A 350 -3.05 19.98 10.30
N SER A 351 -4.35 20.12 10.57
CA SER A 351 -4.90 20.05 11.93
C SER A 351 -4.72 18.67 12.58
N SER A 352 -4.75 17.59 11.78
CA SER A 352 -4.46 16.23 12.27
C SER A 352 -3.01 16.11 12.77
N ILE A 353 -2.04 16.63 12.01
CA ILE A 353 -0.63 16.66 12.42
C ILE A 353 -0.44 17.56 13.65
N GLU A 354 -1.05 18.74 13.66
CA GLU A 354 -1.00 19.64 14.80
C GLU A 354 -1.54 18.97 16.06
N ARG A 355 -2.67 18.26 16.00
CA ARG A 355 -3.23 17.54 17.15
C ARG A 355 -2.24 16.54 17.73
N ILE A 356 -1.54 15.79 16.88
CA ILE A 356 -0.48 14.86 17.30
C ILE A 356 0.69 15.61 17.96
N LEU A 357 1.12 16.73 17.38
CA LEU A 357 2.18 17.57 17.94
C LEU A 357 1.80 18.23 19.27
N HIS A 358 0.52 18.56 19.48
CA HIS A 358 0.02 19.12 20.74
C HIS A 358 -0.22 18.04 21.81
N THR A 359 -0.36 16.77 21.41
CA THR A 359 -0.43 15.65 22.35
C THR A 359 0.91 15.49 23.05
N GLU A 360 0.89 15.23 24.35
CA GLU A 360 2.10 14.92 25.12
C GLU A 360 2.77 13.68 24.55
N ALA A 361 4.10 13.72 24.41
CA ALA A 361 4.86 12.61 23.88
C ALA A 361 4.74 11.40 24.81
N ALA A 362 4.29 10.27 24.27
CA ALA A 362 4.18 9.03 25.02
C ALA A 362 5.41 8.14 24.80
N SER A 363 5.80 7.41 25.84
CA SER A 363 6.87 6.43 25.73
C SER A 363 6.38 5.19 24.98
N ARG A 364 7.23 4.64 24.10
CA ARG A 364 6.97 3.34 23.47
C ARG A 364 7.22 2.23 24.49
N ILE A 365 6.47 1.13 24.39
CA ILE A 365 6.68 -0.06 25.24
C ILE A 365 8.14 -0.54 25.16
N GLU A 366 8.73 -0.93 26.29
CA GLU A 366 10.16 -1.26 26.39
C GLU A 366 10.42 -2.77 26.47
N GLY A 367 11.59 -3.18 26.00
CA GLY A 367 12.05 -4.56 26.03
C GLY A 367 13.32 -4.74 25.20
N LYS A 368 14.31 -5.44 25.75
CA LYS A 368 15.58 -5.72 25.04
C LYS A 368 15.37 -6.78 23.98
N GLU A 369 16.15 -6.71 22.90
CA GLU A 369 16.19 -7.73 21.84
C GLU A 369 14.83 -8.05 21.21
N GLY A 370 13.90 -7.07 21.21
CA GLY A 370 12.56 -7.24 20.66
C GLY A 370 11.50 -7.77 21.63
N GLU A 371 11.85 -8.05 22.90
CA GLU A 371 10.93 -8.63 23.90
C GLU A 371 9.78 -7.71 24.32
N TRP A 372 9.80 -6.44 23.91
CA TRP A 372 8.62 -5.58 24.00
C TRP A 372 7.42 -6.17 23.25
N SER A 373 7.64 -7.08 22.29
CA SER A 373 6.60 -7.79 21.53
C SER A 373 5.55 -8.47 22.43
N ARG A 374 5.93 -8.96 23.61
CA ARG A 374 4.97 -9.59 24.57
C ARG A 374 3.93 -8.60 25.11
N GLN A 375 4.27 -7.32 25.13
CA GLN A 375 3.42 -6.24 25.61
C GLN A 375 2.63 -5.58 24.46
N ALA A 376 2.80 -6.05 23.23
CA ALA A 376 2.18 -5.46 22.05
C ALA A 376 0.66 -5.67 22.04
N VAL A 377 -0.02 -4.63 21.57
CA VAL A 377 -1.42 -4.64 21.12
C VAL A 377 -1.37 -4.04 19.72
N VAL A 378 -1.63 -4.88 18.73
CA VAL A 378 -1.28 -4.62 17.33
C VAL A 378 -2.51 -4.21 16.55
N TYR A 379 -2.40 -3.10 15.81
CA TYR A 379 -3.29 -2.79 14.71
C TYR A 379 -2.58 -3.09 13.39
N ASN A 380 -3.09 -4.04 12.61
CA ASN A 380 -2.56 -4.32 11.29
C ASN A 380 -3.17 -3.39 10.26
N LEU A 381 -2.35 -2.47 9.76
CA LEU A 381 -2.76 -1.42 8.85
C LEU A 381 -2.40 -1.78 7.40
N PHE A 382 -3.42 -2.15 6.62
CA PHE A 382 -3.29 -2.21 5.17
C PHE A 382 -3.46 -0.82 4.56
N VAL A 383 -2.40 0.00 4.52
CA VAL A 383 -2.48 1.45 4.23
C VAL A 383 -3.44 1.79 3.09
N ARG A 384 -3.26 1.16 1.92
CA ARG A 384 -4.01 1.49 0.70
C ARG A 384 -5.52 1.21 0.76
N ALA A 385 -5.98 0.32 1.64
CA ALA A 385 -7.40 -0.01 1.81
C ALA A 385 -7.97 0.58 3.11
N SER A 386 -7.21 0.48 4.20
CA SER A 386 -7.61 0.98 5.53
C SER A 386 -7.77 2.50 5.52
N CYS A 387 -6.85 3.22 4.88
CA CYS A 387 -6.92 4.68 4.79
C CYS A 387 -7.62 5.14 3.51
N ALA A 388 -8.36 4.26 2.84
CA ALA A 388 -9.14 4.63 1.67
C ALA A 388 -10.53 5.11 2.05
N PHE A 389 -11.06 6.05 1.28
CA PHE A 389 -12.42 6.56 1.42
C PHE A 389 -12.86 7.25 0.14
N ASP A 390 -14.15 7.22 -0.17
CA ASP A 390 -14.78 8.00 -1.24
C ASP A 390 -14.84 9.47 -0.81
N HIS A 391 -13.86 10.25 -1.28
CA HIS A 391 -13.67 11.61 -0.81
C HIS A 391 -14.52 12.63 -1.57
N ASP A 392 -14.96 12.32 -2.80
CA ASP A 392 -15.83 13.21 -3.58
C ASP A 392 -17.32 12.83 -3.53
N GLY A 393 -17.64 11.65 -2.97
CA GLY A 393 -18.98 11.18 -2.68
C GLY A 393 -19.71 10.65 -3.91
N ASP A 394 -18.99 10.10 -4.88
CA ASP A 394 -19.55 9.56 -6.13
C ASP A 394 -19.96 8.07 -6.06
N GLY A 395 -19.80 7.46 -4.89
CA GLY A 395 -20.15 6.08 -4.59
C GLY A 395 -19.09 5.06 -4.99
N HIS A 396 -17.94 5.49 -5.50
CA HIS A 396 -16.86 4.61 -5.96
C HIS A 396 -15.52 5.06 -5.40
N VAL A 397 -14.63 4.10 -5.13
CA VAL A 397 -13.27 4.39 -4.65
C VAL A 397 -12.31 4.26 -5.83
N SER A 398 -11.75 5.39 -6.26
CA SER A 398 -10.77 5.44 -7.34
C SER A 398 -9.33 5.52 -6.82
N VAL A 399 -8.33 5.29 -7.68
CA VAL A 399 -6.93 5.55 -7.27
C VAL A 399 -6.72 7.05 -7.07
N LEU A 400 -7.19 7.84 -8.03
CA LEU A 400 -7.31 9.28 -7.98
C LEU A 400 -8.73 9.66 -8.36
N ASN A 401 -9.34 10.55 -7.60
CA ASN A 401 -10.67 11.06 -7.89
C ASN A 401 -10.63 12.21 -8.92
N ARG A 402 -11.80 12.75 -9.25
CA ARG A 402 -11.95 13.81 -10.27
C ARG A 402 -11.20 15.10 -9.93
N SER A 403 -10.89 15.30 -8.65
CA SER A 403 -10.13 16.44 -8.14
C SER A 403 -8.62 16.20 -8.08
N GLY A 404 -8.16 15.01 -8.47
CA GLY A 404 -6.74 14.63 -8.44
C GLY A 404 -6.22 14.26 -7.04
N LEU A 405 -7.12 14.00 -6.09
CA LEU A 405 -6.80 13.50 -4.76
C LEU A 405 -6.85 11.97 -4.75
N ARG A 406 -6.06 11.33 -3.89
CA ARG A 406 -6.15 9.89 -3.73
C ARG A 406 -7.31 9.48 -2.84
N GLU A 407 -8.16 8.60 -3.35
CA GLU A 407 -9.16 7.90 -2.54
C GLU A 407 -8.59 6.61 -1.97
N THR A 408 -7.73 5.90 -2.70
CA THR A 408 -6.82 4.89 -2.09
C THR A 408 -5.97 5.48 -0.97
N GLY A 409 -5.66 4.67 0.04
CA GLY A 409 -4.96 5.13 1.23
C GLY A 409 -3.51 5.60 1.00
N THR A 410 -3.07 6.55 1.82
CA THR A 410 -1.73 7.17 1.78
C THR A 410 -1.13 7.25 3.18
N PHE A 411 0.19 7.45 3.29
CA PHE A 411 0.85 7.71 4.57
C PHE A 411 0.34 9.00 5.23
N LEU A 412 -0.01 10.02 4.45
CA LEU A 412 -0.66 11.22 4.96
C LEU A 412 -2.00 10.91 5.67
N LYS A 413 -2.83 10.05 5.06
CA LYS A 413 -4.08 9.60 5.68
C LYS A 413 -3.85 8.65 6.84
N ALA A 414 -2.80 7.83 6.79
CA ALA A 414 -2.39 6.98 7.90
C ALA A 414 -2.00 7.81 9.14
N ILE A 415 -1.33 8.96 8.97
CA ILE A 415 -1.05 9.90 10.06
C ILE A 415 -2.35 10.37 10.73
N ALA A 416 -3.36 10.73 9.93
CA ALA A 416 -4.66 11.15 10.45
C ALA A 416 -5.41 10.04 11.19
N LEU A 417 -5.15 8.77 10.87
CA LEU A 417 -5.75 7.60 11.51
C LEU A 417 -5.05 7.19 12.83
N LEU A 418 -3.81 7.62 13.09
CA LEU A 418 -3.07 7.23 14.29
C LEU A 418 -3.80 7.54 15.62
N PRO A 419 -4.47 8.69 15.81
CA PRO A 419 -5.25 8.95 17.02
C PRO A 419 -6.38 7.95 17.23
N TYR A 420 -7.04 7.48 16.17
CA TYR A 420 -8.07 6.44 16.23
C TYR A 420 -7.46 5.11 16.67
N ILE A 421 -6.34 4.69 16.05
CA ILE A 421 -5.62 3.47 16.39
C ILE A 421 -5.19 3.48 17.86
N ARG A 422 -4.66 4.60 18.35
CA ARG A 422 -4.33 4.78 19.77
C ARG A 422 -5.58 4.71 20.66
N GLY A 423 -6.69 5.31 20.22
CA GLY A 423 -7.96 5.31 20.95
C GLY A 423 -8.58 3.92 21.13
N LEU A 424 -8.27 2.96 20.25
CA LEU A 424 -8.62 1.55 20.42
C LEU A 424 -7.83 0.87 21.56
N GLY A 425 -6.67 1.41 21.93
CA GLY A 425 -5.73 0.80 22.90
C GLY A 425 -4.50 0.17 22.26
N CYS A 426 -4.30 0.34 20.95
CA CYS A 426 -3.15 -0.21 20.24
C CYS A 426 -1.88 0.61 20.49
N ASN A 427 -0.76 -0.08 20.70
CA ASN A 427 0.57 0.50 20.92
C ASN A 427 1.61 0.04 19.86
N VAL A 428 1.18 -0.76 18.89
CA VAL A 428 1.98 -1.16 17.73
C VAL A 428 1.13 -1.10 16.46
N VAL A 429 1.71 -0.59 15.38
CA VAL A 429 1.14 -0.71 14.03
C VAL A 429 1.99 -1.69 13.22
N HIS A 430 1.34 -2.73 12.68
CA HIS A 430 1.93 -3.69 11.75
C HIS A 430 1.49 -3.35 10.32
N LEU A 431 2.44 -3.08 9.43
CA LEU A 431 2.19 -2.77 8.02
C LEU A 431 2.41 -3.99 7.15
N LEU A 432 1.43 -4.30 6.30
CA LEU A 432 1.64 -5.15 5.11
C LEU A 432 2.71 -4.51 4.21
N PRO A 433 3.29 -5.24 3.23
CA PRO A 433 4.39 -4.72 2.42
C PRO A 433 4.07 -3.36 1.76
N ILE A 434 5.02 -2.42 1.92
CA ILE A 434 4.91 -1.02 1.45
C ILE A 434 5.90 -0.67 0.32
N CYS A 435 6.67 -1.66 -0.14
CA CYS A 435 7.67 -1.49 -1.19
C CYS A 435 7.01 -1.38 -2.56
N GLN A 436 7.76 -0.85 -3.54
CA GLN A 436 7.30 -0.64 -4.90
C GLN A 436 6.78 -1.94 -5.54
N ILE A 437 5.58 -1.89 -6.12
CA ILE A 437 4.90 -3.04 -6.71
C ILE A 437 5.23 -3.20 -8.21
N GLY A 438 5.46 -4.44 -8.64
CA GLY A 438 5.67 -4.85 -10.02
C GLY A 438 4.44 -4.65 -10.93
N GLN A 439 4.69 -4.55 -12.24
CA GLN A 439 3.67 -4.43 -13.27
C GLN A 439 3.47 -5.75 -14.03
N ALA A 440 4.52 -6.55 -14.18
CA ALA A 440 4.48 -7.81 -14.92
C ALA A 440 3.59 -8.85 -14.22
N GLY A 441 2.62 -9.39 -14.96
CA GLY A 441 1.66 -10.37 -14.43
C GLY A 441 0.76 -9.84 -13.32
N ARG A 442 0.66 -8.51 -13.20
CA ARG A 442 -0.16 -7.80 -12.22
C ARG A 442 -1.59 -8.33 -12.20
N LYS A 443 -2.08 -8.54 -10.98
CA LYS A 443 -3.47 -8.85 -10.66
C LYS A 443 -4.25 -7.59 -10.31
N GLY A 444 -5.48 -7.49 -10.76
CA GLY A 444 -6.36 -6.35 -10.48
C GLY A 444 -5.79 -4.99 -10.92
N THR A 445 -6.36 -3.92 -10.38
CA THR A 445 -6.00 -2.53 -10.75
C THR A 445 -4.73 -2.02 -10.06
N LEU A 446 -4.39 -2.54 -8.87
CA LEU A 446 -3.27 -2.09 -8.05
C LEU A 446 -2.10 -3.08 -8.02
N GLY A 447 -2.34 -4.38 -8.20
CA GLY A 447 -1.34 -5.43 -8.01
C GLY A 447 -1.22 -5.90 -6.56
N SER A 448 -0.59 -7.06 -6.39
CA SER A 448 -0.26 -7.61 -5.08
C SER A 448 0.85 -6.79 -4.41
N PRO A 449 0.73 -6.42 -3.12
CA PRO A 449 1.81 -5.77 -2.39
C PRO A 449 3.03 -6.68 -2.19
N TYR A 450 2.84 -8.00 -2.34
CA TYR A 450 3.88 -9.02 -2.26
C TYR A 450 4.70 -9.15 -3.56
N ALA A 451 4.27 -8.53 -4.66
CA ALA A 451 5.01 -8.47 -5.92
C ALA A 451 6.04 -7.34 -5.90
N ILE A 452 7.09 -7.48 -5.08
CA ILE A 452 8.07 -6.41 -4.81
C ILE A 452 9.01 -6.20 -6.01
N ALA A 453 8.89 -5.06 -6.68
CA ALA A 453 9.77 -4.68 -7.78
C ALA A 453 11.15 -4.19 -7.29
N ASP A 454 11.16 -3.42 -6.21
CA ASP A 454 12.40 -2.95 -5.56
C ASP A 454 12.19 -2.89 -4.04
N PRO A 455 12.87 -3.74 -3.25
CA PRO A 455 12.70 -3.77 -1.80
C PRO A 455 13.38 -2.59 -1.08
N TYR A 456 14.12 -1.72 -1.78
CA TYR A 456 14.74 -0.51 -1.22
C TYR A 456 13.94 0.77 -1.49
N HIS A 457 12.83 0.68 -2.23
CA HIS A 457 11.99 1.83 -2.56
C HIS A 457 10.55 1.58 -2.14
N LEU A 458 9.95 2.59 -1.51
CA LEU A 458 8.53 2.58 -1.17
C LEU A 458 7.67 2.76 -2.42
N ASP A 459 6.44 2.23 -2.39
CA ASP A 459 5.49 2.49 -3.47
C ASP A 459 5.01 3.94 -3.42
N GLU A 460 5.27 4.70 -4.49
CA GLU A 460 4.74 6.06 -4.66
C GLU A 460 3.21 6.09 -4.64
N ALA A 461 2.54 4.96 -4.89
CA ALA A 461 1.11 4.76 -4.69
C ALA A 461 0.64 5.05 -3.26
N LEU A 462 1.52 5.09 -2.27
CA LEU A 462 1.20 5.37 -0.87
C LEU A 462 1.42 6.85 -0.48
N SER A 463 1.82 7.71 -1.41
CA SER A 463 2.03 9.16 -1.18
C SER A 463 0.88 10.02 -1.69
N GLU A 464 0.59 11.16 -1.06
CA GLU A 464 -0.41 12.10 -1.59
C GLU A 464 0.21 13.04 -2.66
N PRO A 465 -0.12 12.87 -3.95
CA PRO A 465 0.49 13.63 -5.04
C PRO A 465 0.27 15.14 -4.91
N LEU A 466 -0.85 15.58 -4.34
CA LEU A 466 -1.13 17.00 -4.12
C LEU A 466 -0.07 17.66 -3.21
N VAL A 467 0.48 16.91 -2.25
CA VAL A 467 1.52 17.40 -1.33
C VAL A 467 2.86 17.51 -2.04
N GLY A 468 3.20 16.50 -2.86
CA GLY A 468 4.38 16.51 -3.73
C GLY A 468 5.72 16.29 -3.02
N LEU A 469 5.71 15.65 -1.84
CA LEU A 469 6.92 15.25 -1.09
C LEU A 469 7.40 13.83 -1.45
N GLY A 470 6.46 12.96 -1.85
CA GLY A 470 6.74 11.56 -2.21
C GLY A 470 6.68 10.63 -1.01
N SER A 471 6.67 9.33 -1.29
CA SER A 471 6.35 8.28 -0.31
C SER A 471 7.34 8.22 0.85
N ALA A 472 8.65 8.33 0.58
CA ALA A 472 9.68 8.25 1.61
C ALA A 472 9.57 9.35 2.68
N ALA A 473 9.30 10.59 2.27
CA ALA A 473 9.15 11.71 3.21
C ALA A 473 7.87 11.56 4.05
N GLU A 474 6.77 11.17 3.42
CA GLU A 474 5.49 10.95 4.12
C GLU A 474 5.55 9.74 5.05
N PHE A 475 6.24 8.66 4.68
CA PHE A 475 6.43 7.49 5.55
C PHE A 475 7.29 7.85 6.76
N LYS A 476 8.38 8.60 6.57
CA LYS A 476 9.19 9.08 7.71
C LYS A 476 8.36 9.95 8.66
N ALA A 477 7.52 10.85 8.12
CA ALA A 477 6.58 11.64 8.92
C ALA A 477 5.56 10.77 9.66
N PHE A 478 5.08 9.68 9.03
CA PHE A 478 4.20 8.70 9.65
C PHE A 478 4.87 7.98 10.84
N VAL A 479 6.10 7.52 10.69
CA VAL A 479 6.84 6.88 11.78
C VAL A 479 7.09 7.87 12.93
N GLU A 480 7.52 9.10 12.63
CA GLU A 480 7.70 10.15 13.64
C GLU A 480 6.41 10.47 14.40
N ALA A 481 5.27 10.54 13.70
CA ALA A 481 3.96 10.77 14.30
C ALA A 481 3.53 9.59 15.20
N ALA A 482 3.74 8.36 14.75
CA ALA A 482 3.45 7.15 15.53
C ALA A 482 4.31 7.08 16.79
N HIS A 483 5.61 7.32 16.66
CA HIS A 483 6.55 7.33 17.78
C HIS A 483 6.20 8.38 18.83
N ARG A 484 5.77 9.57 18.41
CA ARG A 484 5.28 10.61 19.32
C ARG A 484 4.07 10.14 20.14
N LEU A 485 3.23 9.31 19.54
CA LEU A 485 2.05 8.74 20.19
C LEU A 485 2.36 7.47 21.00
N GLY A 486 3.63 7.07 21.15
CA GLY A 486 4.01 5.84 21.86
C GLY A 486 3.75 4.56 21.05
N ILE A 487 3.49 4.68 19.75
CA ILE A 487 3.21 3.56 18.85
C ILE A 487 4.52 3.11 18.19
N ARG A 488 4.82 1.81 18.25
CA ARG A 488 5.92 1.18 17.47
C ARG A 488 5.47 0.80 16.06
N ILE A 489 6.40 0.79 15.10
CA ILE A 489 6.14 0.42 13.71
C ILE A 489 6.85 -0.89 13.37
N VAL A 490 6.07 -1.89 12.97
CA VAL A 490 6.56 -3.16 12.41
C VAL A 490 6.17 -3.23 10.94
N VAL A 491 7.11 -3.56 10.06
CA VAL A 491 6.88 -3.66 8.61
C VAL A 491 7.12 -5.08 8.14
N GLU A 492 6.22 -5.59 7.30
CA GLU A 492 6.34 -6.90 6.69
C GLU A 492 7.26 -6.88 5.46
N PHE A 493 8.14 -7.88 5.37
CA PHE A 493 9.09 -8.05 4.28
C PHE A 493 9.08 -9.48 3.75
N VAL A 494 9.04 -9.61 2.43
CA VAL A 494 9.29 -10.87 1.72
C VAL A 494 10.71 -10.85 1.18
N LEU A 495 11.59 -11.65 1.78
CA LEU A 495 13.02 -11.65 1.41
C LEU A 495 13.37 -12.74 0.39
N ARG A 496 12.45 -13.69 0.15
CA ARG A 496 12.66 -14.86 -0.70
C ARG A 496 12.32 -14.59 -2.17
N THR A 497 11.31 -13.79 -2.44
CA THR A 497 10.73 -13.58 -3.77
C THR A 497 10.98 -12.15 -4.25
N ALA A 498 10.67 -11.91 -5.52
CA ALA A 498 10.65 -10.58 -6.13
C ALA A 498 9.62 -10.56 -7.27
N ALA A 499 9.20 -9.38 -7.71
CA ALA A 499 8.37 -9.25 -8.90
C ALA A 499 9.09 -9.77 -10.15
N ARG A 500 8.32 -10.24 -11.13
CA ARG A 500 8.87 -10.71 -12.43
C ARG A 500 9.52 -9.60 -13.27
N ASP A 501 9.24 -8.34 -12.92
CA ASP A 501 9.88 -7.14 -13.46
C ASP A 501 10.69 -6.38 -12.39
N SER A 502 11.23 -7.10 -11.40
CA SER A 502 12.12 -6.53 -10.41
C SER A 502 13.27 -5.70 -11.02
N ALA A 503 13.54 -4.55 -10.43
CA ALA A 503 14.63 -3.65 -10.81
C ALA A 503 16.02 -4.29 -10.67
N TRP A 504 16.13 -5.42 -9.97
CA TRP A 504 17.35 -6.21 -9.85
C TRP A 504 17.65 -7.06 -11.09
N ILE A 505 16.64 -7.45 -11.87
CA ILE A 505 16.80 -8.36 -13.02
C ILE A 505 17.79 -7.83 -14.07
N PRO A 506 17.64 -6.61 -14.63
CA PRO A 506 18.59 -6.11 -15.63
C PRO A 506 19.97 -5.81 -15.03
N LYS A 507 20.05 -5.50 -13.74
CA LYS A 507 21.31 -5.19 -13.04
C LYS A 507 22.11 -6.47 -12.77
N ASN A 508 21.44 -7.51 -12.27
CA ASN A 508 22.04 -8.77 -11.86
C ASN A 508 21.19 -9.97 -12.33
N PRO A 509 21.22 -10.31 -13.63
CA PRO A 509 20.38 -11.40 -14.16
C PRO A 509 20.63 -12.75 -13.49
N ARG A 510 21.86 -12.99 -13.00
CA ARG A 510 22.25 -14.21 -12.28
C ARG A 510 21.52 -14.43 -10.94
N TRP A 511 20.89 -13.40 -10.38
CA TRP A 511 20.10 -13.51 -9.15
C TRP A 511 18.73 -14.15 -9.39
N PHE A 512 18.41 -14.54 -10.62
CA PHE A 512 17.12 -15.07 -11.01
C PHE A 512 17.27 -16.37 -11.80
N TYR A 513 16.19 -17.14 -11.85
CA TYR A 513 16.05 -18.28 -12.74
C TYR A 513 15.47 -17.84 -14.09
N TRP A 514 15.87 -18.53 -15.16
CA TRP A 514 15.47 -18.21 -16.53
C TRP A 514 14.99 -19.47 -17.23
N ILE A 515 13.91 -19.35 -17.99
CA ILE A 515 13.40 -20.39 -18.89
C ILE A 515 13.37 -19.87 -20.32
N ARG A 516 13.34 -20.76 -21.32
CA ARG A 516 13.16 -20.32 -22.71
C ARG A 516 11.84 -19.57 -22.87
N GLU A 517 11.86 -18.51 -23.66
CA GLU A 517 10.72 -17.62 -23.86
C GLU A 517 9.53 -18.34 -24.52
N ASP A 518 9.81 -19.28 -25.43
CA ASP A 518 8.84 -20.08 -26.18
C ASP A 518 8.04 -21.08 -25.34
N ILE A 519 8.40 -21.25 -24.06
CA ILE A 519 7.68 -22.10 -23.11
C ILE A 519 6.56 -21.27 -22.48
N PRO A 520 5.28 -21.55 -22.76
CA PRO A 520 4.17 -20.85 -22.11
C PRO A 520 4.03 -21.27 -20.64
N ASP A 521 3.42 -20.42 -19.82
CA ASP A 521 2.92 -20.86 -18.51
C ASP A 521 1.73 -21.82 -18.74
N GLN A 522 1.54 -22.79 -17.84
CA GLN A 522 0.44 -23.75 -17.95
C GLN A 522 -0.92 -23.04 -17.94
N ASP A 523 -1.74 -23.32 -18.95
CA ASP A 523 -3.13 -22.83 -18.99
C ASP A 523 -3.97 -23.51 -17.90
N LYS A 524 -4.56 -22.69 -17.01
CA LYS A 524 -5.47 -23.15 -15.96
C LYS A 524 -6.72 -23.82 -16.54
N ALA A 525 -7.21 -23.37 -17.69
CA ALA A 525 -8.39 -23.92 -18.35
C ALA A 525 -8.10 -25.25 -19.08
N ASN A 526 -6.83 -25.51 -19.41
CA ASN A 526 -6.40 -26.68 -20.16
C ASN A 526 -5.17 -27.35 -19.51
N PRO A 527 -5.31 -27.96 -18.32
CA PRO A 527 -4.20 -28.52 -17.55
C PRO A 527 -3.44 -29.69 -18.24
N GLY A 528 -3.99 -30.20 -19.34
CA GLY A 528 -3.37 -31.23 -20.19
C GLY A 528 -2.43 -30.70 -21.29
N GLN A 529 -2.40 -29.38 -21.56
CA GLN A 529 -1.43 -28.81 -22.49
C GLN A 529 -0.05 -28.67 -21.84
N PRO A 530 1.06 -28.88 -22.56
CA PRO A 530 2.41 -28.67 -22.00
C PRO A 530 2.66 -27.19 -21.65
N GLY A 531 3.16 -26.91 -20.45
CA GLY A 531 3.53 -25.57 -20.02
C GLY A 531 4.34 -25.56 -18.72
N TYR A 532 4.88 -24.39 -18.37
CA TYR A 532 5.59 -24.18 -17.11
C TYR A 532 4.61 -24.18 -15.92
N ARG A 533 4.91 -24.98 -14.89
CA ARG A 533 4.10 -25.22 -13.68
C ARG A 533 4.98 -25.79 -12.57
N SER A 534 4.41 -25.95 -11.37
CA SER A 534 5.04 -26.77 -10.32
C SER A 534 5.40 -28.17 -10.85
N PRO A 535 6.61 -28.69 -10.59
CA PRO A 535 7.07 -29.96 -11.12
C PRO A 535 6.22 -31.13 -10.61
N LEU A 536 5.84 -32.04 -11.51
CA LEU A 536 5.09 -33.24 -11.14
C LEU A 536 6.00 -34.42 -10.87
N PHE A 537 5.60 -35.21 -9.88
CA PHE A 537 6.29 -36.42 -9.47
C PHE A 537 5.35 -37.62 -9.54
N PRO A 538 5.82 -38.79 -9.97
CA PRO A 538 5.10 -40.04 -9.77
C PRO A 538 4.88 -40.31 -8.27
N ASP A 539 3.75 -40.95 -7.92
CA ASP A 539 3.36 -41.20 -6.53
C ASP A 539 4.47 -41.86 -5.68
N ALA A 540 5.18 -42.83 -6.25
CA ALA A 540 6.30 -43.49 -5.56
C ALA A 540 7.44 -42.52 -5.23
N GLN A 541 7.71 -41.55 -6.11
CA GLN A 541 8.73 -40.53 -5.90
C GLN A 541 8.25 -39.46 -4.90
N LEU A 542 6.97 -39.07 -4.96
CA LEU A 542 6.35 -38.19 -3.96
C LEU A 542 6.43 -38.79 -2.55
N LEU A 543 6.04 -40.06 -2.40
CA LEU A 543 6.13 -40.77 -1.12
C LEU A 543 7.56 -40.79 -0.59
N LYS A 544 8.54 -41.03 -1.47
CA LYS A 544 9.96 -41.00 -1.10
C LYS A 544 10.40 -39.61 -0.66
N ILE A 545 10.06 -38.56 -1.42
CA ILE A 545 10.36 -37.16 -1.09
C ILE A 545 9.76 -36.82 0.29
N LYS A 546 8.46 -37.07 0.46
CA LYS A 546 7.75 -36.82 1.73
C LYS A 546 8.43 -37.58 2.88
N SER A 547 8.69 -38.87 2.73
CA SER A 547 9.36 -39.66 3.78
C SER A 547 10.75 -39.14 4.14
N GLN A 548 11.58 -38.76 3.16
CA GLN A 548 12.91 -38.23 3.42
C GLN A 548 12.88 -36.85 4.09
N VAL A 549 12.00 -35.95 3.64
CA VAL A 549 11.85 -34.60 4.23
C VAL A 549 11.34 -34.69 5.67
N HIS A 550 10.30 -35.50 5.95
CA HIS A 550 9.80 -35.70 7.32
C HIS A 550 10.84 -36.35 8.24
N GLY A 551 11.74 -37.16 7.70
CA GLY A 551 12.86 -37.75 8.45
C GLY A 551 14.08 -36.83 8.61
N GLY A 552 14.05 -35.59 8.10
CA GLY A 552 15.20 -34.68 8.12
C GLY A 552 16.36 -35.13 7.22
N HIS A 553 16.10 -36.00 6.24
CA HIS A 553 17.10 -36.58 5.35
C HIS A 553 17.17 -35.82 4.02
N PHE A 554 17.93 -34.72 3.99
CA PHE A 554 18.00 -33.84 2.82
C PHE A 554 19.02 -34.25 1.75
N LYS A 555 19.75 -35.35 1.97
CA LYS A 555 20.77 -35.85 1.05
C LYS A 555 20.16 -36.70 -0.07
N ASN A 556 20.57 -36.45 -1.31
CA ASN A 556 20.15 -37.21 -2.50
C ASN A 556 18.63 -37.25 -2.72
N LEU A 557 17.94 -36.14 -2.43
CA LEU A 557 16.52 -36.05 -2.72
C LEU A 557 16.27 -36.17 -4.24
N PRO A 558 15.21 -36.88 -4.69
CA PRO A 558 14.96 -37.14 -6.11
C PRO A 558 14.78 -35.86 -6.94
N ALA A 559 15.58 -35.63 -7.99
CA ALA A 559 15.43 -34.43 -8.83
C ALA A 559 14.08 -34.34 -9.56
N PRO A 560 13.61 -33.13 -9.90
CA PRO A 560 12.47 -32.97 -10.81
C PRO A 560 12.71 -33.69 -12.15
N PRO A 561 11.63 -34.05 -12.87
CA PRO A 561 11.72 -34.67 -14.18
C PRO A 561 12.66 -33.93 -15.13
N ALA A 562 13.37 -34.68 -15.98
CA ALA A 562 14.31 -34.10 -16.94
C ALA A 562 13.63 -33.05 -17.85
N ALA A 563 12.37 -33.27 -18.22
CA ALA A 563 11.58 -32.33 -19.00
C ALA A 563 11.41 -30.97 -18.31
N TYR A 564 11.15 -30.95 -17.00
CA TYR A 564 11.06 -29.72 -16.21
C TYR A 564 12.41 -29.00 -16.15
N ARG A 565 13.49 -29.73 -15.84
CA ARG A 565 14.83 -29.15 -15.75
C ARG A 565 15.32 -28.60 -17.09
N ALA A 566 14.93 -29.23 -18.21
CA ALA A 566 15.29 -28.78 -19.55
C ALA A 566 14.58 -27.49 -20.01
N MET A 567 13.60 -26.99 -19.24
CA MET A 567 12.99 -25.68 -19.50
C MET A 567 13.93 -24.54 -19.12
N PHE A 568 14.77 -24.77 -18.11
CA PHE A 568 15.65 -23.77 -17.53
C PHE A 568 16.98 -23.67 -18.27
N VAL A 569 17.49 -22.45 -18.33
CA VAL A 569 18.69 -22.07 -19.06
C VAL A 569 19.57 -21.20 -18.18
N GLN A 570 20.86 -21.11 -18.52
CA GLN A 570 21.76 -20.27 -17.75
C GLN A 570 21.34 -18.80 -17.84
N PRO A 571 21.50 -18.01 -16.76
CA PRO A 571 21.16 -16.60 -16.79
C PRO A 571 21.90 -15.86 -17.92
N PRO A 572 21.22 -14.91 -18.60
CA PRO A 572 21.87 -14.06 -19.60
C PRO A 572 22.92 -13.16 -18.92
N LYS A 573 23.88 -12.68 -19.70
CA LYS A 573 24.88 -11.72 -19.19
C LYS A 573 24.24 -10.36 -18.91
N HIS A 574 24.86 -9.61 -18.01
CA HIS A 574 24.55 -8.19 -17.84
C HIS A 574 24.57 -7.46 -19.20
N GLY A 575 23.63 -6.53 -19.41
CA GLY A 575 23.46 -5.81 -20.67
C GLY A 575 22.70 -6.57 -21.77
N HIS A 576 22.38 -7.86 -21.58
CA HIS A 576 21.61 -8.66 -22.53
C HIS A 576 20.17 -8.92 -22.06
N VAL A 577 19.63 -8.02 -21.24
CA VAL A 577 18.26 -8.06 -20.74
C VAL A 577 17.53 -6.81 -21.21
N MET A 578 16.37 -7.00 -21.82
CA MET A 578 15.54 -5.96 -22.42
C MET A 578 14.15 -6.00 -21.80
N ALA A 579 13.53 -4.83 -21.64
CA ALA A 579 12.15 -4.75 -21.15
C ALA A 579 11.16 -5.30 -22.20
N SER A 580 10.09 -5.94 -21.73
CA SER A 580 8.96 -6.41 -22.51
C SER A 580 7.64 -6.13 -21.79
N GLU A 581 6.50 -6.36 -22.45
CA GLU A 581 5.19 -6.23 -21.80
C GLU A 581 5.01 -7.22 -20.64
N ALA A 582 5.61 -8.40 -20.74
CA ALA A 582 5.58 -9.45 -19.71
C ALA A 582 6.71 -9.33 -18.67
N GLY A 583 7.43 -8.20 -18.62
CA GLY A 583 8.54 -7.94 -17.70
C GLY A 583 9.87 -7.79 -18.43
N PHE A 584 10.73 -8.81 -18.40
CA PHE A 584 12.04 -8.80 -19.04
C PHE A 584 12.28 -10.03 -19.92
N ILE A 585 12.89 -9.79 -21.08
CA ILE A 585 13.44 -10.81 -21.97
C ILE A 585 14.96 -10.74 -21.93
N GLY A 586 15.61 -11.87 -21.72
CA GLY A 586 17.05 -12.04 -21.83
C GLY A 586 17.44 -12.67 -23.15
N ILE A 587 18.67 -12.42 -23.59
CA ILE A 587 19.31 -13.14 -24.69
C ILE A 587 20.56 -13.81 -24.15
N THR A 588 20.63 -15.14 -24.23
CA THR A 588 21.81 -15.92 -23.83
C THR A 588 22.92 -15.84 -24.88
N GLU A 589 24.12 -16.32 -24.55
CA GLU A 589 25.28 -16.27 -25.46
C GLU A 589 25.04 -17.00 -26.79
N ASP A 590 24.21 -18.03 -26.80
CA ASP A 590 23.81 -18.79 -27.98
C ASP A 590 22.65 -18.16 -28.77
N GLY A 591 22.17 -16.98 -28.35
CA GLY A 591 21.07 -16.26 -28.97
C GLY A 591 19.68 -16.72 -28.56
N THR A 592 19.54 -17.65 -27.62
CA THR A 592 18.24 -18.09 -27.11
C THR A 592 17.54 -16.95 -26.35
N GLN A 593 16.28 -16.70 -26.69
CA GLN A 593 15.45 -15.77 -25.92
C GLN A 593 14.89 -16.45 -24.69
N VAL A 594 14.95 -15.74 -23.56
CA VAL A 594 14.62 -16.29 -22.24
C VAL A 594 13.77 -15.32 -21.45
N ARG A 595 12.92 -15.85 -20.56
CA ARG A 595 12.03 -15.07 -19.70
C ARG A 595 12.13 -15.50 -18.24
N ILE A 596 11.65 -14.64 -17.36
CA ILE A 596 11.51 -14.94 -15.93
C ILE A 596 10.25 -15.81 -15.72
N PRO A 597 10.39 -17.02 -15.14
CA PRO A 597 9.26 -17.86 -14.78
C PRO A 597 8.57 -17.36 -13.50
N GLY A 598 7.27 -17.64 -13.38
CA GLY A 598 6.53 -17.41 -12.14
C GLY A 598 6.97 -18.34 -11.00
N ALA A 599 6.83 -17.89 -9.76
CA ALA A 599 6.98 -18.74 -8.58
C ALA A 599 5.74 -19.63 -8.38
N PHE A 600 5.78 -20.55 -7.43
CA PHE A 600 4.67 -21.45 -7.09
C PHE A 600 4.87 -21.95 -5.65
N ALA A 601 3.83 -22.54 -5.07
CA ALA A 601 3.83 -23.07 -3.71
C ALA A 601 5.08 -23.92 -3.45
N ASP A 602 5.73 -23.65 -2.33
CA ASP A 602 7.02 -24.22 -2.01
C ASP A 602 6.93 -25.58 -1.33
N TRP A 603 5.79 -25.88 -0.69
CA TRP A 603 5.42 -27.16 -0.09
C TRP A 603 3.89 -27.26 0.05
N PRO A 604 3.27 -28.44 -0.16
CA PRO A 604 3.87 -29.75 -0.49
C PRO A 604 4.16 -29.96 -2.00
N PRO A 605 4.91 -31.01 -2.40
CA PRO A 605 5.39 -31.17 -3.80
C PRO A 605 4.28 -31.56 -4.77
N ASP A 606 3.12 -31.89 -4.24
CA ASP A 606 1.89 -32.22 -4.92
C ASP A 606 0.84 -31.10 -4.83
N ASP A 607 1.25 -29.89 -4.43
CA ASP A 607 0.39 -28.71 -4.54
C ASP A 607 0.01 -28.47 -6.02
N GLN A 608 -1.29 -28.34 -6.26
CA GLN A 608 -1.88 -28.20 -7.59
C GLN A 608 -2.14 -26.73 -7.98
N GLN A 609 -1.80 -25.78 -7.11
CA GLN A 609 -1.95 -24.37 -7.40
C GLN A 609 -1.12 -23.99 -8.64
N PRO A 610 -1.67 -23.14 -9.51
CA PRO A 610 -0.95 -22.64 -10.67
C PRO A 610 0.22 -21.77 -10.22
N ALA A 611 1.21 -21.62 -11.11
CA ALA A 611 2.29 -20.67 -10.88
C ALA A 611 1.74 -19.25 -10.70
N TRP A 612 2.29 -18.54 -9.72
CA TRP A 612 1.98 -17.15 -9.43
C TRP A 612 2.46 -16.27 -10.58
N SER A 613 1.55 -15.46 -11.11
CA SER A 613 1.78 -14.70 -12.35
C SER A 613 2.67 -13.48 -12.16
N ASP A 614 2.77 -12.94 -10.95
CA ASP A 614 3.33 -11.64 -10.59
C ASP A 614 4.69 -11.71 -9.85
N VAL A 615 5.01 -12.85 -9.24
CA VAL A 615 6.24 -13.05 -8.45
C VAL A 615 7.13 -14.17 -9.02
N THR A 616 8.42 -14.11 -8.70
CA THR A 616 9.43 -15.13 -9.00
C THR A 616 10.35 -15.36 -7.79
N TYR A 617 11.14 -16.44 -7.85
CA TYR A 617 12.10 -16.77 -6.81
C TYR A 617 13.49 -16.20 -7.09
N LEU A 618 14.14 -15.67 -6.05
CA LEU A 618 15.56 -15.31 -6.10
C LEU A 618 16.45 -16.57 -6.15
N ARG A 619 17.57 -16.50 -6.83
CA ARG A 619 18.56 -17.59 -6.94
C ARG A 619 19.64 -17.43 -5.88
N LEU A 620 19.37 -17.90 -4.65
CA LEU A 620 20.25 -17.73 -3.49
C LEU A 620 21.58 -18.49 -3.59
N TYR A 621 21.63 -19.52 -4.44
CA TYR A 621 22.80 -20.33 -4.72
C TYR A 621 23.00 -20.54 -6.22
N ASP A 622 24.25 -20.57 -6.66
CA ASP A 622 24.67 -20.88 -8.02
C ASP A 622 25.35 -22.25 -8.08
N HIS A 623 24.63 -23.24 -8.59
CA HIS A 623 25.17 -24.57 -8.85
C HIS A 623 24.62 -25.12 -10.17
N ARG A 624 25.49 -25.75 -10.97
CA ARG A 624 25.17 -26.27 -12.32
C ARG A 624 23.98 -27.25 -12.32
N ASP A 625 23.96 -28.20 -11.39
CA ASP A 625 22.93 -29.24 -11.30
C ASP A 625 21.61 -28.80 -10.63
N PHE A 626 21.49 -27.53 -10.23
CA PHE A 626 20.32 -26.94 -9.56
C PHE A 626 19.87 -25.64 -10.23
N ASN A 627 20.13 -25.49 -11.53
CA ASN A 627 19.63 -24.37 -12.31
C ASN A 627 18.15 -24.56 -12.69
N TYR A 628 17.28 -24.65 -11.69
CA TYR A 628 15.83 -24.72 -11.78
C TYR A 628 15.21 -24.37 -10.43
N ILE A 629 13.94 -23.98 -10.42
CA ILE A 629 13.21 -23.76 -9.18
C ILE A 629 12.90 -25.13 -8.56
N ALA A 630 13.48 -25.40 -7.39
CA ALA A 630 13.43 -26.69 -6.68
C ALA A 630 13.02 -26.56 -5.20
N TYR A 631 12.42 -25.41 -4.90
CA TYR A 631 12.36 -24.75 -3.61
C TYR A 631 11.46 -25.51 -2.60
N ASN A 632 11.94 -25.77 -1.36
CA ASN A 632 11.35 -26.58 -0.24
C ASN A 632 10.74 -27.95 -0.54
N THR A 633 10.46 -28.28 -1.79
CA THR A 633 9.72 -29.48 -2.16
C THR A 633 10.59 -30.63 -2.58
N ILE A 634 11.85 -30.37 -2.93
CA ILE A 634 12.61 -31.42 -3.58
C ILE A 634 14.10 -31.33 -3.30
N ARG A 635 14.79 -30.20 -3.48
CA ARG A 635 16.28 -30.24 -3.50
C ARG A 635 17.00 -29.01 -2.98
N MET A 636 16.32 -27.97 -2.49
CA MET A 636 17.04 -26.77 -2.04
C MET A 636 17.93 -27.02 -0.80
N TYR A 637 17.54 -27.94 0.09
CA TYR A 637 18.35 -28.34 1.25
C TYR A 637 19.35 -29.46 0.96
N ASP A 638 19.52 -29.85 -0.31
CA ASP A 638 20.56 -30.80 -0.69
C ASP A 638 21.92 -30.23 -0.28
N GLU A 639 22.68 -30.98 0.52
CA GLU A 639 24.00 -30.58 1.04
C GLU A 639 24.95 -30.12 -0.08
N ALA A 640 24.79 -30.66 -1.29
CA ALA A 640 25.59 -30.25 -2.45
C ALA A 640 25.30 -28.83 -2.91
N LEU A 641 24.05 -28.35 -2.79
CA LEU A 641 23.65 -26.99 -3.17
C LEU A 641 24.01 -25.97 -2.09
N THR A 642 23.79 -26.31 -0.82
CA THR A 642 23.93 -25.38 0.32
C THR A 642 25.38 -25.14 0.76
N MET A 643 26.36 -25.71 0.06
CA MET A 643 27.78 -25.45 0.32
C MET A 643 28.12 -23.96 0.20
N PRO A 644 28.99 -23.42 1.08
CA PRO A 644 29.40 -22.01 1.02
C PRO A 644 29.94 -21.54 -0.33
N ALA A 645 30.58 -22.44 -1.10
CA ALA A 645 31.11 -22.13 -2.42
C ALA A 645 30.03 -21.81 -3.48
N ASN A 646 28.79 -22.23 -3.26
CA ASN A 646 27.68 -21.96 -4.18
C ASN A 646 26.88 -20.72 -3.78
N VAL A 647 27.17 -20.07 -2.66
CA VAL A 647 26.45 -18.87 -2.22
C VAL A 647 26.58 -17.79 -3.29
N VAL A 648 25.49 -17.03 -3.52
CA VAL A 648 25.52 -15.81 -4.32
C VAL A 648 25.75 -14.63 -3.36
N PRO A 649 27.01 -14.26 -3.04
CA PRO A 649 27.32 -13.38 -1.91
C PRO A 649 26.68 -12.00 -2.05
N ASP A 650 26.80 -11.36 -3.21
CA ASP A 650 26.27 -10.02 -3.41
C ASP A 650 24.73 -9.96 -3.28
N LEU A 651 24.02 -11.05 -3.59
CA LEU A 651 22.57 -11.14 -3.38
C LEU A 651 22.26 -11.25 -1.87
N TRP A 652 22.99 -12.09 -1.15
CA TRP A 652 22.85 -12.21 0.30
C TRP A 652 23.16 -10.89 1.01
N ASP A 653 24.16 -10.16 0.53
CA ASP A 653 24.52 -8.83 1.03
C ASP A 653 23.38 -7.82 0.79
N GLN A 654 22.75 -7.84 -0.39
CA GLN A 654 21.57 -7.01 -0.64
C GLN A 654 20.40 -7.40 0.25
N ILE A 655 20.11 -8.69 0.46
CA ILE A 655 19.00 -9.11 1.32
C ILE A 655 19.23 -8.70 2.77
N ALA A 656 20.43 -8.96 3.30
CA ALA A 656 20.79 -8.61 4.68
C ALA A 656 20.83 -7.09 4.92
N GLY A 657 21.00 -6.28 3.87
CA GLY A 657 21.01 -4.82 3.94
C GLY A 657 19.63 -4.15 3.97
N ILE A 658 18.53 -4.88 3.69
CA ILE A 658 17.18 -4.29 3.60
C ILE A 658 16.73 -3.72 4.94
N LEU A 659 16.76 -4.50 6.04
CA LEU A 659 16.29 -4.02 7.34
C LEU A 659 17.13 -2.84 7.87
N PRO A 660 18.49 -2.90 7.86
CA PRO A 660 19.32 -1.75 8.23
C PRO A 660 19.04 -0.49 7.42
N HIS A 661 18.70 -0.61 6.14
CA HIS A 661 18.31 0.52 5.30
C HIS A 661 17.04 1.20 5.82
N PHE A 662 16.00 0.42 6.13
CA PHE A 662 14.75 0.97 6.68
C PHE A 662 14.92 1.55 8.09
N GLN A 663 15.73 0.91 8.94
CA GLN A 663 16.06 1.44 10.26
C GLN A 663 16.79 2.79 10.15
N SER A 664 17.78 2.88 9.26
CA SER A 664 18.55 4.12 9.07
C SER A 664 17.72 5.27 8.49
N LEU A 665 16.79 4.99 7.57
CA LEU A 665 16.01 6.05 6.91
C LEU A 665 14.76 6.44 7.69
N PHE A 666 14.07 5.45 8.26
CA PHE A 666 12.71 5.61 8.77
C PHE A 666 12.56 5.29 10.24
N GLN A 667 13.55 4.63 10.87
CA GLN A 667 13.50 4.25 12.30
C GLN A 667 12.33 3.30 12.63
N ILE A 668 12.07 2.31 11.76
CA ILE A 668 11.14 1.22 12.09
C ILE A 668 11.64 0.43 13.32
N ASP A 669 10.72 -0.10 14.12
CA ASP A 669 11.00 -0.77 15.40
C ASP A 669 11.08 -2.30 15.29
N GLY A 670 10.51 -2.87 14.24
CA GLY A 670 10.54 -4.30 13.99
C GLY A 670 10.21 -4.67 12.55
N ALA A 671 10.36 -5.95 12.23
CA ALA A 671 9.98 -6.52 10.94
C ALA A 671 9.26 -7.86 11.10
N MET A 672 8.23 -8.10 10.30
CA MET A 672 7.69 -9.45 10.09
C MET A 672 8.32 -10.05 8.83
N ILE A 673 8.81 -11.27 8.93
CA ILE A 673 9.48 -11.97 7.82
C ILE A 673 8.52 -13.01 7.25
N ASP A 674 7.99 -12.69 6.07
CA ASP A 674 7.20 -13.60 5.22
C ASP A 674 8.15 -14.58 4.51
N MET A 675 7.72 -15.83 4.43
CA MET A 675 8.52 -16.96 3.95
C MET A 675 9.88 -17.05 4.67
N GLY A 676 9.91 -16.80 5.99
CA GLY A 676 11.15 -16.88 6.79
C GLY A 676 11.78 -18.28 6.77
N HIS A 677 10.93 -19.31 6.86
CA HIS A 677 11.30 -20.72 6.67
C HIS A 677 11.99 -20.98 5.33
N ALA A 678 11.81 -20.05 4.38
CA ALA A 678 12.32 -20.22 3.04
C ALA A 678 13.79 -19.80 2.87
N LEU A 679 14.34 -19.10 3.86
CA LEU A 679 15.68 -18.53 3.81
C LEU A 679 16.70 -19.48 4.47
N PRO A 680 17.94 -19.56 3.94
CA PRO A 680 19.00 -20.28 4.63
C PRO A 680 19.25 -19.72 6.02
N ARG A 681 19.37 -20.58 7.04
CA ARG A 681 19.67 -20.17 8.43
C ARG A 681 20.86 -19.21 8.55
N ALA A 682 21.92 -19.44 7.76
CA ALA A 682 23.09 -18.55 7.75
C ALA A 682 22.77 -17.15 7.21
N LEU A 683 21.88 -17.03 6.22
CA LEU A 683 21.39 -15.75 5.72
C LEU A 683 20.47 -15.08 6.75
N MET A 684 19.54 -15.83 7.34
CA MET A 684 18.64 -15.29 8.36
C MET A 684 19.40 -14.79 9.59
N SER A 685 20.42 -15.51 10.05
CA SER A 685 21.32 -15.07 11.13
C SER A 685 22.03 -13.74 10.79
N ARG A 686 22.41 -13.52 9.52
CA ARG A 686 22.96 -12.23 9.06
C ARG A 686 21.92 -11.12 9.08
N VAL A 687 20.68 -11.40 8.66
CA VAL A 687 19.56 -10.44 8.73
C VAL A 687 19.28 -10.04 10.18
N VAL A 688 19.16 -11.01 11.09
CA VAL A 688 18.96 -10.78 12.53
C VAL A 688 20.08 -9.93 13.12
N SER A 689 21.33 -10.34 12.86
CA SER A 689 22.51 -9.65 13.41
C SER A 689 22.67 -8.24 12.86
N GLY A 690 22.35 -8.02 11.58
CA GLY A 690 22.37 -6.70 10.96
C GLY A 690 21.32 -5.77 11.58
N ALA A 691 20.09 -6.25 11.74
CA ALA A 691 19.00 -5.47 12.33
C ALA A 691 19.27 -5.13 13.80
N ARG A 692 19.67 -6.10 14.61
CA ARG A 692 19.97 -5.89 16.04
C ARG A 692 21.29 -5.16 16.29
N GLY A 693 22.23 -5.22 15.34
CA GLY A 693 23.43 -4.40 15.37
C GLY A 693 23.13 -2.91 15.19
N ALA A 694 22.12 -2.57 14.40
CA ALA A 694 21.65 -1.20 14.22
C ALA A 694 20.75 -0.71 15.37
N ASP A 695 19.85 -1.58 15.88
CA ASP A 695 19.00 -1.31 17.04
C ASP A 695 18.88 -2.59 17.91
N PRO A 696 19.52 -2.63 19.09
CA PRO A 696 19.45 -3.79 19.99
C PRO A 696 18.04 -4.11 20.53
N SER A 697 17.06 -3.24 20.34
CA SER A 697 15.65 -3.46 20.71
C SER A 697 14.77 -3.94 19.56
N PHE A 698 15.32 -4.09 18.35
CA PHE A 698 14.56 -4.44 17.17
C PHE A 698 13.87 -5.81 17.28
N ALA A 699 12.58 -5.86 16.98
CA ALA A 699 11.79 -7.08 17.01
C ALA A 699 11.72 -7.77 15.65
N LEU A 700 11.79 -9.10 15.65
CA LEU A 700 11.56 -9.92 14.46
C LEU A 700 10.37 -10.84 14.69
N TRP A 701 9.39 -10.78 13.81
CA TRP A 701 8.21 -11.65 13.83
C TRP A 701 8.24 -12.62 12.66
N GLU A 702 7.68 -13.80 12.86
CA GLU A 702 7.72 -14.88 11.88
C GLU A 702 6.32 -15.18 11.33
N GLU A 703 6.22 -15.31 10.01
CA GLU A 703 5.05 -15.88 9.35
C GLU A 703 5.04 -17.42 9.47
N GLU A 704 4.91 -17.92 10.70
CA GLU A 704 4.78 -19.35 11.00
C GLU A 704 3.51 -19.59 11.83
N PHE A 705 2.80 -20.68 11.52
CA PHE A 705 1.54 -21.04 12.17
C PHE A 705 1.73 -21.95 13.38
N THR A 706 2.87 -22.64 13.45
CA THR A 706 3.21 -23.59 14.50
C THR A 706 4.15 -22.94 15.51
N VAL A 707 3.78 -22.94 16.78
CA VAL A 707 4.69 -22.49 17.84
C VAL A 707 5.84 -23.48 18.00
N ARG A 708 7.06 -23.03 17.77
CA ARG A 708 8.29 -23.84 17.83
C ARG A 708 9.35 -23.17 18.69
N THR A 709 10.16 -23.98 19.38
CA THR A 709 11.28 -23.45 20.18
C THR A 709 12.40 -22.96 19.26
N GLU A 710 12.54 -23.59 18.11
CA GLU A 710 13.51 -23.26 17.06
C GLU A 710 13.37 -21.83 16.56
N SER A 711 12.13 -21.33 16.38
CA SER A 711 11.87 -19.94 15.99
C SER A 711 12.50 -18.94 16.97
N LYS A 712 12.41 -19.24 18.27
CA LYS A 712 13.04 -18.41 19.31
C LYS A 712 14.56 -18.44 19.21
N ASP A 713 15.12 -19.63 19.00
CA ASP A 713 16.57 -19.82 18.84
C ASP A 713 17.13 -19.14 17.58
N GLU A 714 16.31 -19.04 16.52
CA GLU A 714 16.62 -18.30 15.29
C GLU A 714 16.49 -16.77 15.47
N GLY A 715 15.96 -16.33 16.61
CA GLY A 715 15.93 -14.93 17.03
C GLY A 715 14.59 -14.23 16.84
N TYR A 716 13.50 -14.95 16.57
CA TYR A 716 12.16 -14.36 16.49
C TYR A 716 11.57 -14.09 17.89
N ASN A 717 10.71 -13.07 17.97
CA ASN A 717 10.07 -12.59 19.19
C ASN A 717 8.55 -12.86 19.24
N ALA A 718 7.93 -13.08 18.09
CA ALA A 718 6.52 -13.44 17.96
C ALA A 718 6.28 -14.16 16.62
N LEU A 719 5.13 -14.81 16.50
CA LEU A 719 4.72 -15.47 15.27
C LEU A 719 3.22 -15.27 15.00
N ILE A 720 2.78 -15.49 13.76
CA ILE A 720 1.36 -15.39 13.42
C ILE A 720 0.53 -16.41 14.20
N GLY A 721 0.96 -17.68 14.19
CA GLY A 721 0.24 -18.76 14.84
C GLY A 721 -1.01 -19.17 14.06
N ASN A 722 -1.78 -20.10 14.63
CA ASN A 722 -2.97 -20.67 13.98
C ASN A 722 -4.26 -20.32 14.73
N LEU A 723 -4.26 -19.34 15.63
CA LEU A 723 -5.45 -19.02 16.43
C LEU A 723 -6.64 -18.61 15.56
N TRP A 724 -6.40 -17.88 14.47
CA TRP A 724 -7.42 -17.51 13.47
C TRP A 724 -8.16 -18.72 12.89
N TRP A 725 -7.54 -19.90 12.91
CA TRP A 725 -8.16 -21.16 12.48
C TRP A 725 -8.80 -21.91 13.65
N ARG A 726 -8.09 -21.97 14.80
CA ARG A 726 -8.50 -22.73 15.99
C ARG A 726 -9.71 -22.11 16.68
N ILE A 727 -9.81 -20.78 16.74
CA ILE A 727 -10.83 -20.07 17.53
C ILE A 727 -12.26 -20.32 17.06
N HIS A 728 -12.44 -20.73 15.80
CA HIS A 728 -13.74 -21.10 15.24
C HIS A 728 -14.11 -22.58 15.44
N ARG A 729 -13.25 -23.36 16.09
CA ARG A 729 -13.36 -24.81 16.23
C ARG A 729 -13.23 -25.19 17.72
N PRO A 730 -14.33 -25.21 18.49
CA PRO A 730 -14.27 -25.27 19.96
C PRO A 730 -13.47 -26.44 20.54
N GLU A 731 -13.62 -27.65 19.99
CA GLU A 731 -12.83 -28.82 20.43
C GLU A 731 -11.33 -28.60 20.24
N SER A 732 -10.96 -28.07 19.07
CA SER A 732 -9.59 -27.78 18.66
C SER A 732 -9.00 -26.63 19.48
N MET A 733 -9.77 -25.56 19.73
CA MET A 733 -9.38 -24.48 20.63
C MET A 733 -9.14 -24.97 22.05
N ARG A 734 -10.03 -25.82 22.59
CA ARG A 734 -9.87 -26.39 23.92
C ARG A 734 -8.61 -27.25 24.02
N ARG A 735 -8.50 -28.28 23.19
CA ARG A 735 -7.44 -29.29 23.33
C ARG A 735 -6.07 -28.79 22.91
N GLU A 736 -6.00 -28.07 21.79
CA GLU A 736 -4.72 -27.76 21.15
C GLU A 736 -4.23 -26.33 21.43
N VAL A 737 -5.04 -25.51 22.10
CA VAL A 737 -4.63 -24.17 22.55
C VAL A 737 -4.74 -24.06 24.06
N LEU A 738 -5.93 -24.20 24.65
CA LEU A 738 -6.12 -23.96 26.08
C LEU A 738 -5.41 -24.99 26.96
N GLU A 739 -5.61 -26.28 26.70
CA GLU A 739 -4.98 -27.37 27.46
C GLU A 739 -3.47 -27.42 27.22
N GLU A 740 -3.00 -27.17 25.99
CA GLU A 740 -1.57 -27.07 25.66
C GLU A 740 -0.88 -25.91 26.38
N LEU A 741 -1.49 -24.71 26.41
CA LEU A 741 -0.94 -23.57 27.15
C LEU A 741 -0.92 -23.83 28.66
N ALA A 742 -1.97 -24.45 29.21
CA ALA A 742 -2.02 -24.79 30.64
C ALA A 742 -1.02 -25.88 31.03
N THR A 743 -0.60 -26.74 30.08
CA THR A 743 0.34 -27.84 30.35
C THR A 743 1.79 -27.45 30.08
N HIS A 744 2.04 -26.80 28.94
CA HIS A 744 3.38 -26.57 28.39
C HIS A 744 3.74 -25.08 28.28
N GLY A 745 2.77 -24.18 28.38
CA GLY A 745 3.00 -22.75 28.17
C GLY A 745 3.30 -22.44 26.72
N SER A 746 3.96 -21.31 26.46
CA SER A 746 4.42 -20.97 25.10
C SER A 746 5.82 -20.34 25.07
N PRO A 747 6.76 -20.83 24.24
CA PRO A 747 8.09 -20.23 24.12
C PRO A 747 8.04 -18.81 23.53
N LEU A 748 7.10 -18.55 22.61
CA LEU A 748 6.88 -17.26 21.94
C LEU A 748 5.41 -16.86 22.01
N PRO A 749 5.09 -15.55 22.13
CA PRO A 749 3.72 -15.10 21.91
C PRO A 749 3.32 -15.29 20.44
N PHE A 750 2.04 -15.55 20.21
CA PHE A 750 1.42 -15.64 18.89
C PHE A 750 0.31 -14.61 18.74
N PHE A 751 -0.20 -14.38 17.52
CA PHE A 751 -1.27 -13.40 17.32
C PHE A 751 -2.62 -13.95 17.79
N ALA A 752 -3.22 -13.26 18.76
CA ALA A 752 -4.57 -13.45 19.20
C ALA A 752 -5.52 -12.72 18.24
N THR A 753 -5.89 -13.38 17.15
CA THR A 753 -6.79 -12.85 16.14
C THR A 753 -7.66 -13.94 15.53
N PRO A 754 -8.94 -13.65 15.20
CA PRO A 754 -9.80 -14.60 14.48
C PRO A 754 -9.62 -14.53 12.96
N GLU A 755 -8.90 -13.55 12.43
CA GLU A 755 -8.78 -13.35 10.99
C GLU A 755 -7.45 -12.70 10.61
N THR A 756 -7.05 -12.87 9.35
CA THR A 756 -5.89 -12.21 8.75
C THR A 756 -6.27 -11.69 7.36
N HIS A 757 -5.32 -11.01 6.70
CA HIS A 757 -5.51 -10.55 5.32
C HIS A 757 -5.70 -11.69 4.31
N ASN A 758 -5.41 -12.95 4.68
CA ASN A 758 -5.51 -14.13 3.81
C ASN A 758 -6.69 -15.06 4.14
N THR A 759 -7.50 -14.77 5.16
CA THR A 759 -8.56 -15.68 5.64
C THR A 759 -9.96 -15.09 5.38
N PRO A 760 -11.04 -15.88 5.57
CA PRO A 760 -12.37 -15.30 5.71
C PRO A 760 -12.41 -14.28 6.85
N ARG A 761 -13.28 -13.28 6.73
CA ARG A 761 -13.58 -12.37 7.84
C ARG A 761 -14.38 -13.11 8.90
N CYS A 762 -14.09 -12.89 10.18
CA CYS A 762 -14.84 -13.44 11.29
C CYS A 762 -16.31 -12.99 11.25
N ALA A 763 -16.57 -11.73 10.85
CA ALA A 763 -17.92 -11.20 10.77
C ALA A 763 -18.75 -11.78 9.60
N SER A 764 -18.14 -12.50 8.65
CA SER A 764 -18.90 -13.21 7.60
C SER A 764 -19.30 -14.64 8.00
N ARG A 765 -18.82 -15.13 9.15
CA ARG A 765 -19.19 -16.45 9.70
C ARG A 765 -20.56 -16.40 10.39
N GLU A 766 -21.11 -17.55 10.75
CA GLU A 766 -22.48 -17.73 11.26
C GLU A 766 -22.87 -16.76 12.41
N GLY A 767 -21.99 -16.55 13.39
CA GLY A 767 -22.28 -15.64 14.51
C GLY A 767 -21.92 -14.17 14.24
N GLY A 768 -21.43 -13.85 13.06
CA GLY A 768 -21.12 -12.50 12.58
C GLY A 768 -20.35 -11.64 13.58
N VAL A 769 -20.88 -10.45 13.85
CA VAL A 769 -20.30 -9.49 14.81
C VAL A 769 -20.26 -10.05 16.23
N ALA A 770 -21.25 -10.83 16.66
CA ALA A 770 -21.28 -11.40 18.01
C ALA A 770 -20.17 -12.45 18.20
N GLN A 771 -19.94 -13.32 17.21
CA GLN A 771 -18.81 -14.25 17.22
C GLN A 771 -17.47 -13.51 17.16
N SER A 772 -17.39 -12.42 16.40
CA SER A 772 -16.19 -11.57 16.34
C SER A 772 -15.85 -10.99 17.71
N ARG A 773 -16.86 -10.48 18.42
CA ARG A 773 -16.76 -9.99 19.79
C ARG A 773 -16.26 -11.08 20.74
N LEU A 774 -16.89 -12.25 20.72
CA LEU A 774 -16.46 -13.41 21.52
C LEU A 774 -15.01 -13.77 21.26
N SER A 775 -14.62 -13.86 19.99
CA SER A 775 -13.28 -14.31 19.59
C SER A 775 -12.20 -13.33 20.04
N PHE A 776 -12.46 -12.03 19.92
CA PHE A 776 -11.53 -11.01 20.42
C PHE A 776 -11.35 -11.08 21.94
N ILE A 777 -12.47 -11.12 22.69
CA ILE A 777 -12.42 -11.20 24.17
C ILE A 777 -11.71 -12.47 24.62
N LEU A 778 -12.05 -13.62 24.01
CA LEU A 778 -11.44 -14.90 24.33
C LEU A 778 -9.93 -14.89 24.08
N GLY A 779 -9.47 -14.33 22.95
CA GLY A 779 -8.04 -14.25 22.64
C GLY A 779 -7.27 -13.24 23.51
N ALA A 780 -7.93 -12.18 23.94
CA ALA A 780 -7.30 -11.04 24.63
C ALA A 780 -6.84 -11.30 26.07
N PHE A 781 -7.08 -12.48 26.68
CA PHE A 781 -6.51 -12.84 27.99
C PHE A 781 -5.58 -14.05 27.94
N LEU A 782 -5.30 -14.57 26.74
CA LEU A 782 -4.24 -15.56 26.51
C LEU A 782 -2.85 -14.90 26.60
N PRO A 783 -1.78 -15.67 26.87
CA PRO A 783 -0.39 -15.21 26.76
C PRO A 783 0.04 -15.05 25.29
N ALA A 784 -0.72 -14.24 24.58
CA ALA A 784 -0.67 -13.97 23.15
C ALA A 784 -0.82 -12.45 22.91
N ILE A 785 -0.57 -12.01 21.68
CA ILE A 785 -0.61 -10.59 21.26
C ILE A 785 -1.96 -10.28 20.63
N PRO A 786 -2.82 -9.44 21.22
CA PRO A 786 -4.03 -8.98 20.55
C PRO A 786 -3.67 -8.34 19.21
N PHE A 787 -4.26 -8.84 18.13
CA PHE A 787 -3.95 -8.42 16.77
C PHE A 787 -5.23 -8.12 16.01
N ILE A 788 -5.47 -6.83 15.76
CA ILE A 788 -6.65 -6.32 15.07
C ILE A 788 -6.30 -6.15 13.60
N HIS A 789 -6.82 -7.04 12.74
CA HIS A 789 -6.72 -6.86 11.30
C HIS A 789 -7.68 -5.74 10.87
N SER A 790 -7.19 -4.70 10.18
CA SER A 790 -8.01 -3.54 9.87
C SER A 790 -9.33 -3.89 9.16
N GLY A 791 -10.40 -3.24 9.59
CA GLY A 791 -11.77 -3.56 9.20
C GLY A 791 -12.46 -4.56 10.14
N PHE A 792 -11.73 -5.32 10.96
CA PHE A 792 -12.32 -6.17 12.00
C PHE A 792 -13.17 -5.35 12.96
N GLU A 793 -12.65 -4.20 13.41
CA GLU A 793 -13.35 -3.26 14.29
C GLU A 793 -14.63 -2.67 13.68
N LEU A 794 -14.72 -2.69 12.34
CA LEU A 794 -15.87 -2.22 11.56
C LEU A 794 -16.86 -3.35 11.24
N GLY A 795 -16.53 -4.60 11.55
CA GLY A 795 -17.35 -5.76 11.19
C GLY A 795 -17.31 -6.07 9.69
N GLU A 796 -16.18 -5.83 9.02
CA GLU A 796 -16.00 -6.15 7.60
C GLU A 796 -16.32 -7.61 7.29
N THR A 797 -17.03 -7.84 6.18
CA THR A 797 -17.40 -9.21 5.74
C THR A 797 -16.71 -9.61 4.44
N LEU A 798 -16.21 -8.64 3.65
CA LEU A 798 -15.46 -8.94 2.44
C LEU A 798 -14.02 -9.35 2.82
N PRO A 799 -13.53 -10.52 2.37
CA PRO A 799 -12.16 -10.93 2.61
C PRO A 799 -11.19 -10.05 1.83
N VAL A 800 -10.00 -9.81 2.39
CA VAL A 800 -8.93 -9.07 1.70
C VAL A 800 -8.33 -9.92 0.58
N ASN A 801 -8.12 -11.21 0.86
CA ASN A 801 -7.64 -12.22 -0.07
C ASN A 801 -8.20 -13.60 0.32
N THR A 802 -8.13 -14.57 -0.60
CA THR A 802 -8.67 -15.93 -0.43
C THR A 802 -7.60 -17.02 -0.24
N GLY A 803 -6.49 -16.67 0.41
CA GLY A 803 -5.32 -17.55 0.51
C GLY A 803 -5.50 -18.78 1.42
N LEU A 804 -6.23 -18.65 2.53
CA LEU A 804 -6.26 -19.64 3.62
C LEU A 804 -7.70 -19.89 4.13
N ASP A 805 -8.04 -21.16 4.41
CA ASP A 805 -9.32 -21.60 5.01
C ASP A 805 -10.60 -21.23 4.21
N PHE A 806 -10.50 -21.22 2.88
CA PHE A 806 -11.66 -21.15 1.98
C PHE A 806 -11.97 -22.52 1.38
N ALA A 807 -13.26 -22.87 1.30
CA ALA A 807 -13.68 -23.98 0.45
C ALA A 807 -13.47 -23.60 -1.04
N PRO A 808 -13.17 -24.55 -1.95
CA PRO A 808 -12.96 -24.23 -3.37
C PRO A 808 -14.12 -23.43 -4.01
N ASP A 809 -15.38 -23.80 -3.72
CA ASP A 809 -16.56 -23.11 -4.23
C ASP A 809 -16.83 -21.75 -3.56
N GLU A 810 -16.29 -21.53 -2.36
CA GLU A 810 -16.32 -20.25 -1.66
C GLU A 810 -15.31 -19.28 -2.27
N ALA A 811 -14.08 -19.74 -2.51
CA ALA A 811 -13.02 -18.94 -3.14
C ALA A 811 -13.42 -18.46 -4.54
N GLU A 812 -14.15 -19.27 -5.30
CA GLU A 812 -14.68 -18.90 -6.63
C GLU A 812 -15.64 -17.71 -6.60
N ARG A 813 -16.28 -17.41 -5.46
CA ARG A 813 -17.19 -16.26 -5.30
C ARG A 813 -16.44 -14.94 -5.17
N PHE A 814 -15.14 -14.99 -4.89
CA PHE A 814 -14.28 -13.82 -4.71
C PHE A 814 -13.14 -13.80 -5.73
N PRO A 815 -13.45 -13.51 -7.01
CA PRO A 815 -12.42 -13.40 -8.03
C PRO A 815 -11.42 -12.27 -7.72
N GLU A 816 -10.20 -12.36 -8.25
CA GLU A 816 -9.15 -11.36 -8.05
C GLU A 816 -9.57 -9.92 -8.40
N SER A 817 -10.61 -9.74 -9.22
CA SER A 817 -11.17 -8.43 -9.59
C SER A 817 -11.96 -7.74 -8.48
N CYS A 818 -12.42 -8.44 -7.45
CA CYS A 818 -13.16 -7.84 -6.33
C CYS A 818 -12.35 -7.77 -5.02
N LEU A 819 -11.21 -8.45 -4.95
CA LEU A 819 -10.43 -8.55 -3.72
C LEU A 819 -9.61 -7.26 -3.44
N PRO A 820 -9.67 -6.71 -2.22
CA PRO A 820 -8.87 -5.56 -1.78
C PRO A 820 -7.34 -5.77 -1.89
N LEU A 821 -6.86 -7.03 -1.88
CA LEU A 821 -5.45 -7.33 -2.13
C LEU A 821 -5.00 -7.01 -3.57
N TYR A 822 -5.90 -6.73 -4.51
CA TYR A 822 -5.51 -6.43 -5.88
C TYR A 822 -6.14 -5.14 -6.43
N ASN A 823 -7.14 -4.56 -5.75
CA ASN A 823 -7.94 -3.46 -6.26
C ASN A 823 -8.11 -2.32 -5.26
N ALA A 824 -8.46 -1.14 -5.78
CA ALA A 824 -8.92 -0.03 -4.95
C ALA A 824 -10.19 -0.43 -4.18
N TYR A 825 -10.16 -0.22 -2.87
CA TYR A 825 -11.23 -0.58 -1.96
C TYR A 825 -11.14 0.28 -0.70
N ALA A 826 -12.27 0.67 -0.14
CA ALA A 826 -12.35 1.31 1.17
C ALA A 826 -13.19 0.44 2.09
N TYR A 827 -12.73 0.28 3.34
CA TYR A 827 -13.56 -0.32 4.38
C TYR A 827 -14.78 0.56 4.67
N ASN A 828 -15.83 -0.05 5.18
CA ASN A 828 -17.06 0.57 5.59
C ASN A 828 -16.88 1.35 6.91
N TRP A 829 -16.14 2.45 6.83
CA TRP A 829 -15.92 3.39 7.95
C TRP A 829 -17.22 4.01 8.49
N LEU A 830 -18.33 3.87 7.75
CA LEU A 830 -19.65 4.33 8.13
C LEU A 830 -20.49 3.24 8.83
N ALA A 831 -19.92 2.05 9.05
CA ALA A 831 -20.59 0.99 9.78
C ALA A 831 -20.88 1.39 11.23
N THR A 832 -22.02 0.95 11.75
CA THR A 832 -22.30 0.91 13.19
C THR A 832 -21.99 -0.49 13.68
N SER A 833 -20.86 -0.64 14.37
CA SER A 833 -20.41 -1.88 14.98
C SER A 833 -20.18 -1.64 16.46
N GLU A 834 -20.55 -2.62 17.31
CA GLU A 834 -20.24 -2.59 18.74
C GLU A 834 -18.80 -3.06 19.04
N LEU A 835 -18.08 -3.56 18.03
CA LEU A 835 -16.75 -4.17 18.21
C LEU A 835 -15.72 -3.18 18.71
N ASP A 836 -15.73 -1.93 18.25
CA ASP A 836 -14.78 -0.91 18.72
C ASP A 836 -14.88 -0.67 20.23
N SER A 837 -16.10 -0.62 20.77
CA SER A 837 -16.37 -0.45 22.20
C SER A 837 -15.98 -1.69 23.00
N ALA A 838 -16.28 -2.89 22.47
CA ALA A 838 -15.90 -4.15 23.09
C ALA A 838 -14.38 -4.33 23.11
N ILE A 839 -13.68 -4.00 22.02
CA ILE A 839 -12.22 -4.01 21.92
C ILE A 839 -11.61 -3.11 22.98
N ARG A 840 -12.09 -1.87 23.10
CA ARG A 840 -11.58 -0.90 24.07
C ARG A 840 -11.79 -1.35 25.51
N LEU A 841 -12.99 -1.81 25.84
CA LEU A 841 -13.30 -2.33 27.18
C LEU A 841 -12.39 -3.50 27.53
N THR A 842 -12.24 -4.44 26.60
CA THR A 842 -11.39 -5.63 26.76
C THR A 842 -9.93 -5.26 26.95
N LEU A 843 -9.38 -4.36 26.13
CA LEU A 843 -7.99 -3.94 26.21
C LEU A 843 -7.70 -3.10 27.46
N THR A 844 -8.65 -2.27 27.89
CA THR A 844 -8.55 -1.53 29.18
C THR A 844 -8.50 -2.50 30.35
N LEU A 845 -9.31 -3.56 30.34
CA LEU A 845 -9.27 -4.60 31.35
C LEU A 845 -7.96 -5.40 31.28
N ARG A 846 -7.51 -5.79 30.07
CA ARG A 846 -6.25 -6.50 29.84
C ARG A 846 -5.06 -5.72 30.42
N GLU A 847 -5.01 -4.40 30.24
CA GLU A 847 -3.92 -3.54 30.75
C GLU A 847 -3.76 -3.66 32.27
N GLN A 848 -4.86 -3.72 33.02
CA GLN A 848 -4.84 -3.85 34.49
C GLN A 848 -4.17 -5.16 34.96
N PHE A 849 -4.23 -6.21 34.14
CA PHE A 849 -3.68 -7.53 34.43
C PHE A 849 -2.50 -7.91 33.53
N GLN A 850 -1.89 -6.94 32.84
CA GLN A 850 -0.89 -7.19 31.80
C GLN A 850 0.23 -8.12 32.28
N SER A 851 0.81 -7.86 33.47
CA SER A 851 1.87 -8.68 34.07
C SER A 851 1.52 -10.16 34.20
N LEU A 852 0.27 -10.50 34.55
CA LEU A 852 -0.21 -11.87 34.64
C LEU A 852 -0.44 -12.44 33.24
N ILE A 853 -1.05 -11.67 32.35
CA ILE A 853 -1.49 -12.17 31.05
C ILE A 853 -0.29 -12.50 30.14
N ILE A 854 0.76 -11.68 30.14
CA ILE A 854 1.92 -11.86 29.24
C ILE A 854 2.88 -12.96 29.70
N ASP A 855 2.76 -13.42 30.96
CA ASP A 855 3.54 -14.52 31.48
C ASP A 855 3.07 -15.82 30.80
N PRO A 856 3.92 -16.53 30.03
CA PRO A 856 3.50 -17.73 29.32
C PRO A 856 3.64 -19.00 30.17
N THR A 857 4.00 -18.90 31.45
CA THR A 857 4.28 -20.08 32.28
C THR A 857 2.99 -20.88 32.55
N PRO A 858 3.06 -22.22 32.47
CA PRO A 858 1.89 -23.09 32.71
C PRO A 858 1.17 -22.80 34.03
N GLN A 859 1.91 -22.42 35.08
CA GLN A 859 1.38 -22.16 36.43
C GLN A 859 0.42 -20.99 36.48
N THR A 860 0.41 -20.12 35.47
CA THR A 860 -0.48 -18.97 35.39
C THR A 860 -1.78 -19.26 34.68
N MET A 861 -2.03 -20.51 34.26
CA MET A 861 -3.22 -20.88 33.49
C MET A 861 -3.83 -22.20 33.95
N ALA A 862 -5.16 -22.27 33.99
CA ALA A 862 -5.91 -23.48 34.26
C ALA A 862 -7.15 -23.57 33.33
N VAL A 863 -7.60 -24.79 33.04
CA VAL A 863 -8.79 -25.05 32.21
C VAL A 863 -9.87 -25.69 33.07
N PRO A 864 -10.97 -24.97 33.40
CA PRO A 864 -12.08 -25.53 34.18
C PRO A 864 -12.72 -26.77 33.56
N THR A 865 -13.20 -27.68 34.41
CA THR A 865 -13.93 -28.88 33.96
C THR A 865 -15.38 -28.54 33.66
N HIS A 866 -15.92 -29.03 32.55
CA HIS A 866 -17.34 -28.93 32.20
C HIS A 866 -17.76 -29.98 31.16
N SER A 867 -19.07 -30.19 30.98
CA SER A 867 -19.63 -31.21 30.10
C SER A 867 -20.02 -30.72 28.69
N HIS A 868 -19.95 -29.42 28.41
CA HIS A 868 -20.45 -28.85 27.15
C HIS A 868 -19.34 -28.61 26.10
N GLU A 869 -19.50 -29.15 24.89
CA GLU A 869 -18.46 -29.10 23.83
C GLU A 869 -18.30 -27.71 23.19
N GLN A 870 -19.36 -26.91 23.15
CA GLN A 870 -19.35 -25.56 22.57
C GLN A 870 -18.91 -24.45 23.55
N VAL A 871 -18.55 -24.82 24.78
CA VAL A 871 -18.07 -23.84 25.77
C VAL A 871 -16.55 -23.83 25.82
N LEU A 872 -15.98 -22.63 25.78
CA LEU A 872 -14.56 -22.38 25.94
C LEU A 872 -14.36 -21.64 27.24
N ALA A 873 -13.60 -22.23 28.17
CA ALA A 873 -13.33 -21.61 29.46
C ALA A 873 -11.87 -21.78 29.84
N TYR A 874 -11.26 -20.71 30.37
CA TYR A 874 -9.94 -20.79 30.97
C TYR A 874 -9.78 -19.74 32.08
N VAL A 875 -8.82 -19.99 32.95
CA VAL A 875 -8.46 -19.11 34.06
C VAL A 875 -7.02 -18.66 33.87
N ARG A 876 -6.76 -17.36 34.05
CA ARG A 876 -5.42 -16.84 34.34
C ARG A 876 -5.31 -16.50 35.82
N HIS A 877 -4.25 -16.92 36.50
CA HIS A 877 -4.10 -16.61 37.91
C HIS A 877 -2.65 -16.49 38.38
N ASP A 878 -2.44 -15.70 39.42
CA ASP A 878 -1.21 -15.67 40.21
C ASP A 878 -1.55 -15.79 41.72
N ALA A 879 -0.61 -15.42 42.59
CA ALA A 879 -0.82 -15.45 44.04
C ALA A 879 -1.89 -14.45 44.52
N HIS A 880 -2.17 -13.40 43.73
CA HIS A 880 -2.95 -12.24 44.13
C HIS A 880 -4.21 -12.03 43.29
N ARG A 881 -4.25 -12.55 42.07
CA ARG A 881 -5.29 -12.20 41.09
C ARG A 881 -5.74 -13.43 40.32
N THR A 882 -7.02 -13.46 39.97
CA THR A 882 -7.65 -14.44 39.09
C THR A 882 -8.47 -13.73 38.02
N ILE A 883 -8.40 -14.23 36.78
CA ILE A 883 -9.25 -13.86 35.65
C ILE A 883 -9.89 -15.14 35.13
N LEU A 884 -11.21 -15.23 35.10
CA LEU A 884 -11.96 -16.32 34.48
C LEU A 884 -12.60 -15.80 33.19
N VAL A 885 -12.31 -16.45 32.06
CA VAL A 885 -12.91 -16.14 30.75
C VAL A 885 -13.76 -17.32 30.33
N VAL A 886 -15.01 -17.06 29.93
CA VAL A 886 -15.97 -18.10 29.52
C VAL A 886 -16.73 -17.65 28.28
N GLY A 887 -16.67 -18.41 27.20
CA GLY A 887 -17.33 -18.13 25.93
C GLY A 887 -18.27 -19.26 25.47
N ASN A 888 -19.44 -18.89 24.97
CA ASN A 888 -20.36 -19.77 24.25
C ASN A 888 -20.11 -19.65 22.73
N ALA A 889 -19.46 -20.64 22.13
CA ALA A 889 -19.12 -20.64 20.71
C ALA A 889 -20.24 -21.20 19.81
N SER A 890 -21.51 -21.03 20.20
CA SER A 890 -22.66 -21.54 19.44
C SER A 890 -23.81 -20.53 19.34
N ALA A 891 -24.75 -20.83 18.45
CA ALA A 891 -26.00 -20.10 18.28
C ALA A 891 -27.08 -20.46 19.33
N GLU A 892 -26.81 -21.41 20.22
CA GLU A 892 -27.77 -21.88 21.23
C GLU A 892 -27.48 -21.30 22.61
N ARG A 893 -28.51 -21.17 23.44
CA ARG A 893 -28.34 -20.86 24.86
C ARG A 893 -27.81 -22.08 25.59
N ILE A 894 -26.81 -21.87 26.45
CA ILE A 894 -26.18 -22.96 27.20
C ILE A 894 -26.33 -22.71 28.69
N GLU A 895 -26.81 -23.73 29.41
CA GLU A 895 -26.73 -23.81 30.86
C GLU A 895 -25.68 -24.86 31.23
N LEU A 896 -24.73 -24.49 32.07
CA LEU A 896 -23.68 -25.40 32.51
C LEU A 896 -23.18 -25.08 33.92
N THR A 897 -22.47 -26.05 34.50
CA THR A 897 -21.63 -25.85 35.68
C THR A 897 -20.18 -25.97 35.28
N LEU A 898 -19.39 -24.94 35.59
CA LEU A 898 -17.92 -25.00 35.56
C LEU A 898 -17.42 -25.50 36.92
N GLU A 899 -16.47 -26.40 36.91
CA GLU A 899 -15.80 -26.94 38.09
C GLU A 899 -14.28 -26.65 38.05
N ASP A 900 -13.61 -26.87 39.18
CA ASP A 900 -12.15 -26.68 39.33
C ASP A 900 -11.68 -25.23 39.11
N ILE A 901 -12.54 -24.23 39.38
CA ILE A 901 -12.18 -22.82 39.28
C ILE A 901 -11.36 -22.40 40.50
N PRO A 902 -10.11 -21.91 40.33
CA PRO A 902 -9.29 -21.42 41.43
C PRO A 902 -9.83 -20.09 41.98
N GLY A 903 -10.17 -20.02 43.27
CA GLY A 903 -10.63 -18.77 43.88
C GLY A 903 -11.37 -18.96 45.20
N GLU A 904 -11.66 -17.84 45.88
CA GLU A 904 -12.49 -17.83 47.08
C GLU A 904 -13.97 -17.80 46.74
N SER A 905 -14.82 -18.33 47.62
CA SER A 905 -16.27 -18.33 47.41
C SER A 905 -16.84 -16.92 47.61
N THR A 906 -17.30 -16.28 46.53
CA THR A 906 -17.78 -14.90 46.53
C THR A 906 -18.77 -14.66 45.39
N PRO A 907 -19.71 -13.69 45.51
CA PRO A 907 -20.37 -13.12 44.33
C PRO A 907 -19.33 -12.45 43.41
N LEU A 908 -19.50 -12.65 42.11
CA LEU A 908 -18.72 -12.04 41.04
C LEU A 908 -19.66 -11.41 40.02
N VAL A 909 -19.22 -10.34 39.37
CA VAL A 909 -19.92 -9.72 38.26
C VAL A 909 -18.95 -9.66 37.09
N ASP A 910 -19.40 -10.08 35.91
CA ASP A 910 -18.56 -10.03 34.73
C ASP A 910 -18.39 -8.58 34.23
N HIS A 911 -17.22 -8.26 33.69
CA HIS A 911 -16.86 -6.91 33.25
C HIS A 911 -17.41 -6.51 31.89
N ILE A 912 -17.94 -7.47 31.14
CA ILE A 912 -18.32 -7.31 29.73
C ILE A 912 -19.82 -7.04 29.59
N ASP A 913 -20.66 -7.89 30.19
CA ASP A 913 -22.13 -7.84 30.10
C ASP A 913 -22.82 -7.56 31.45
N GLY A 914 -22.09 -7.54 32.56
CA GLY A 914 -22.62 -7.24 33.90
C GLY A 914 -23.44 -8.37 34.54
N VAL A 915 -23.27 -9.60 34.05
CA VAL A 915 -23.88 -10.82 34.58
C VAL A 915 -23.29 -11.14 35.95
N ALA A 916 -24.16 -11.21 36.95
CA ALA A 916 -23.80 -11.60 38.30
C ALA A 916 -23.87 -13.13 38.48
N CYS A 917 -22.82 -13.71 39.05
CA CYS A 917 -22.69 -15.14 39.33
C CYS A 917 -22.08 -15.37 40.72
N HIS A 918 -22.17 -16.59 41.22
CA HIS A 918 -21.57 -16.95 42.51
C HIS A 918 -20.57 -18.10 42.32
N LEU A 919 -19.32 -17.86 42.73
CA LEU A 919 -18.32 -18.91 42.86
C LEU A 919 -18.50 -19.57 44.22
N ALA A 920 -18.80 -20.87 44.25
CA ALA A 920 -19.00 -21.62 45.49
C ALA A 920 -18.17 -22.92 45.45
N ALA A 921 -17.20 -23.04 46.36
CA ALA A 921 -16.32 -24.20 46.48
C ALA A 921 -15.70 -24.67 45.12
N GLY A 922 -15.22 -23.71 44.32
CA GLY A 922 -14.62 -23.98 43.00
C GLY A 922 -15.61 -24.29 41.88
N LYS A 923 -16.92 -24.13 42.13
CA LYS A 923 -17.98 -24.34 41.13
C LYS A 923 -18.75 -23.07 40.81
N MET A 924 -19.16 -22.92 39.56
CA MET A 924 -19.95 -21.78 39.09
C MET A 924 -21.02 -22.25 38.10
N VAL A 925 -22.28 -21.91 38.36
CA VAL A 925 -23.41 -22.16 37.44
C VAL A 925 -23.56 -20.95 36.53
N LEU A 926 -23.63 -21.19 35.23
CA LEU A 926 -23.69 -20.16 34.19
C LEU A 926 -24.84 -20.41 33.23
N HIS A 927 -25.48 -19.31 32.82
CA HIS A 927 -26.41 -19.26 31.70
C HIS A 927 -25.81 -18.34 30.64
N LEU A 928 -25.38 -18.92 29.52
CA LEU A 928 -24.69 -18.20 28.45
C LEU A 928 -25.65 -17.99 27.28
N GLU A 929 -25.80 -16.73 26.87
CA GLU A 929 -26.47 -16.36 25.63
C GLU A 929 -25.63 -16.78 24.40
N PRO A 930 -26.24 -16.91 23.21
CA PRO A 930 -25.51 -17.25 21.98
C PRO A 930 -24.34 -16.29 21.73
N TRP A 931 -23.17 -16.83 21.41
CA TRP A 931 -21.94 -16.05 21.14
C TRP A 931 -21.50 -15.12 22.28
N GLN A 932 -21.96 -15.35 23.51
CA GLN A 932 -21.60 -14.55 24.67
C GLN A 932 -20.21 -14.90 25.19
N CYS A 933 -19.46 -13.90 25.65
CA CYS A 933 -18.18 -14.08 26.34
C CYS A 933 -18.16 -13.24 27.61
N LEU A 934 -17.99 -13.90 28.75
CA LEU A 934 -17.97 -13.32 30.09
C LEU A 934 -16.54 -13.30 30.63
N VAL A 935 -16.17 -12.22 31.32
CA VAL A 935 -14.88 -12.08 31.98
C VAL A 935 -15.08 -11.69 33.44
N PHE A 936 -14.70 -12.56 34.36
CA PHE A 936 -14.74 -12.31 35.80
C PHE A 936 -13.33 -12.09 36.33
N THR A 937 -13.18 -11.22 37.32
CA THR A 937 -11.90 -11.05 38.04
C THR A 937 -12.09 -11.16 39.54
N GLN A 938 -11.07 -11.66 40.25
CA GLN A 938 -11.04 -11.70 41.70
C GLN A 938 -9.63 -11.34 42.19
N ASP A 939 -9.54 -10.40 43.12
CA ASP A 939 -8.33 -10.20 43.92
C ASP A 939 -8.36 -11.16 45.11
N ARG A 940 -7.30 -11.94 45.30
CA ARG A 940 -7.11 -12.83 46.44
C ARG A 940 -6.61 -12.01 47.62
N THR A 941 -7.37 -12.00 48.70
CA THR A 941 -6.89 -11.48 49.98
C THR A 941 -5.80 -12.41 50.51
N SER A 942 -4.63 -11.83 50.78
CA SER A 942 -3.44 -12.50 51.30
C SER A 942 -3.69 -13.30 52.57
#